data_AF-A0AAD5SQJ1-F1
#
_entry.id   AF-A0AAD5SQJ1-F1
#
_cell.length_a   1.000
_cell.length_b   1.000
_cell.length_c   1.000
_cell.angle_alpha   90.00
_cell.angle_beta   90.00
_cell.angle_gamma   90.00
#
_symmetry.space_group_name_H-M   'P 1'
#
loop_
_entity.id
_entity.type
_entity.pdbx_description
1 polymer ?
#
loop_
_entity_poly.entity_id
_entity_poly.type
_entity_poly.pdbx_seq_one_letter_code
_entity_poly.pdbx_strand_id
1 'polypeptide(L)'
;MTSGTTTSTATVTSTTASTSATSVAVTANTTTLATETTSSSYVTVTATSTFQTQTSSTSSALSPTTTVVVSLNTPPQGAITVSQTDVNGSFSTIQAAINSLPDAGSVVIFIYPGTYSEMVYITRTGPLTIYGSNSNAGSLTFTENTVTISTTLSSTAAGGNDPSAPLRVHKNNFNLINVNVQNLYIGSGVAVSYYGNYIGTYGCKFVAYQNTFLTETGDHYIENSYIEGASDYIYGQYGRVFFQSVIVASSRYGAITANGRASASDTGGYVFNNCEVTASADAASGTIGNVYLGHPWYPYARVVFMNSYLTNAVTAAGWAEWTTGVVPNDTSFYEFNNSGAGAWNSGRVSFASNITADVANSFLAGNFFSSTSWILNATAVPTPTTVPSATTTTTASATAISTFVSLSTPPVNAVTVSQTGVNGSFSTIQSAINSLADAGSAIIFIYPGVYTEMVYITRTGPLTIYGYNEDGDGILTYTDNTVTITNNVSAVAIGQDDFSAPLRVHKDDFNLINVNVQNQFNTGIGVAVSYYGTQIGTYGCKFYAYQDTLLTEIGEHYFVNSYIEGAIDYIFGQYSKAFFQSTIMASTRYGYVTANGRASPTDTGAYVFNECEVIVSPNAVSGTDGNVYLGRPWGAYARVIYMNSGLTDAINPAGWHVWTKGVIPNDTSFYEYNNYGLGIWNPNRVSFATNVTEEVANNFTLNSFFDTTSWISNVPKNKLPSIPTATTTATATPTPTNILSINTPPVDAVVVSQTGMNGSYSTIQAAVDSLPDAGSAVIFIYPGVYTEMVYITRTGPLTVYGANNDTGTISYTGNSVTITNNVSAVAVGHDDLSAPLRVHKSNFTLVNVNVQNQFNTGIGVAVSYYGDRIGTYGCKFYAYQDTLLTQTGQHYFFNSYIEGAVDFIFGQYSKAFFQSTILSSIRYGYITANGRNSSTDPGGYVFNDCEAIVSPDAVNGTVGNVYLGRPWRPYARVVYMNSDLTDAINPAGWHEWSTGVYPNYTTYYEYNNYGAGSWNSNRVSFAENITEEIAANFTLDNFFDSISWIYDLDLIVTK
;
A
#
# COMPACT_ATOMS: atom_id res chain seq x y z
N MET A 1 33.00 -63.08 -2.59
CA MET A 1 33.99 -62.86 -1.51
C MET A 1 33.26 -62.01 -0.48
N THR A 2 32.72 -62.58 0.60
CA THR A 2 33.37 -62.85 1.92
C THR A 2 33.74 -61.55 2.66
N SER A 3 33.32 -61.28 3.90
CA SER A 3 32.66 -62.07 4.98
C SER A 3 31.63 -61.18 5.74
N GLY A 4 30.57 -61.66 6.42
CA GLY A 4 30.53 -62.49 7.66
C GLY A 4 30.30 -61.58 8.89
N THR A 5 29.52 -61.89 9.94
CA THR A 5 28.86 -63.16 10.39
C THR A 5 27.80 -62.92 11.49
N THR A 6 26.79 -63.81 11.58
CA THR A 6 25.95 -64.17 12.79
C THR A 6 25.03 -63.08 13.41
N THR A 7 23.93 -63.39 14.12
CA THR A 7 23.44 -64.65 14.74
C THR A 7 21.91 -64.78 14.71
N SER A 8 21.34 -65.94 15.06
CA SER A 8 19.90 -66.28 15.01
C SER A 8 19.33 -66.83 16.32
N THR A 9 18.04 -66.61 16.59
CA THR A 9 17.16 -67.56 17.31
C THR A 9 15.69 -67.32 16.94
N ALA A 10 14.84 -68.33 17.12
CA ALA A 10 13.42 -68.29 16.74
C ALA A 10 12.53 -68.95 17.81
N THR A 11 11.25 -68.58 17.84
CA THR A 11 10.20 -69.29 18.57
C THR A 11 8.94 -69.37 17.70
N VAL A 12 8.31 -70.55 17.66
CA VAL A 12 7.03 -70.80 16.97
C VAL A 12 6.04 -71.38 17.98
N THR A 13 4.81 -70.88 17.97
CA THR A 13 3.65 -71.56 18.57
C THR A 13 2.41 -71.33 17.71
N SER A 14 1.59 -72.37 17.59
CA SER A 14 0.49 -72.49 16.62
C SER A 14 -0.83 -72.85 17.28
N THR A 15 -1.95 -72.44 16.69
CA THR A 15 -3.25 -73.15 16.81
C THR A 15 -4.04 -73.06 15.51
N THR A 16 -4.93 -74.02 15.27
CA THR A 16 -5.57 -74.30 13.98
C THR A 16 -7.06 -74.60 14.08
N ALA A 17 -7.88 -74.00 13.21
CA ALA A 17 -9.21 -74.46 12.76
C ALA A 17 -9.59 -73.59 11.52
N SER A 18 -10.14 -74.02 10.36
CA SER A 18 -11.10 -75.08 10.00
C SER A 18 -12.53 -74.79 10.50
N THR A 19 -13.62 -74.77 9.71
CA THR A 19 -13.92 -75.47 8.44
C THR A 19 -15.01 -74.79 7.58
N SER A 20 -14.98 -75.01 6.25
CA SER A 20 -16.15 -75.12 5.32
C SER A 20 -17.07 -73.89 5.07
N ALA A 21 -17.81 -73.75 3.96
CA ALA A 21 -18.14 -74.69 2.87
C ALA A 21 -18.37 -74.01 1.49
N THR A 22 -18.24 -74.79 0.40
CA THR A 22 -18.93 -74.72 -0.92
C THR A 22 -19.29 -73.33 -1.53
N SER A 23 -18.65 -72.85 -2.62
CA SER A 23 -18.81 -73.25 -4.05
C SER A 23 -20.23 -73.07 -4.61
N VAL A 24 -20.51 -72.56 -5.84
CA VAL A 24 -20.00 -72.85 -7.21
C VAL A 24 -20.36 -71.63 -8.13
N ALA A 25 -19.84 -71.35 -9.35
CA ALA A 25 -18.53 -71.38 -10.06
C ALA A 25 -18.79 -70.97 -11.56
N VAL A 26 -17.77 -70.96 -12.45
CA VAL A 26 -17.86 -71.03 -13.96
C VAL A 26 -18.46 -69.78 -14.67
N THR A 27 -17.90 -69.12 -15.71
CA THR A 27 -16.65 -69.15 -16.55
C THR A 27 -16.55 -67.80 -17.30
N ALA A 28 -15.51 -67.36 -18.04
CA ALA A 28 -14.19 -67.89 -18.42
C ALA A 28 -13.22 -66.76 -18.87
N ASN A 29 -11.92 -67.06 -18.88
CA ASN A 29 -10.88 -66.82 -19.92
C ASN A 29 -11.30 -65.99 -21.16
N THR A 30 -10.48 -65.11 -21.78
CA THR A 30 -9.03 -64.76 -21.66
C THR A 30 -8.83 -63.37 -22.35
N THR A 31 -7.67 -62.71 -22.55
CA THR A 31 -6.34 -63.16 -23.01
C THR A 31 -5.28 -62.02 -22.95
N THR A 32 -4.00 -62.37 -22.83
CA THR A 32 -2.77 -61.68 -23.35
C THR A 32 -2.50 -60.17 -23.17
N LEU A 33 -1.22 -59.88 -22.91
CA LEU A 33 -0.59 -58.56 -23.11
C LEU A 33 -0.66 -58.12 -24.59
N ALA A 34 -0.68 -56.81 -24.81
CA ALA A 34 0.00 -56.19 -25.95
C ALA A 34 0.45 -54.76 -25.57
N THR A 35 1.75 -54.47 -25.74
CA THR A 35 2.27 -53.11 -25.80
C THR A 35 3.00 -52.93 -27.11
N GLU A 36 2.43 -52.17 -28.04
CA GLU A 36 3.20 -51.16 -28.76
C GLU A 36 2.28 -50.09 -29.35
N THR A 37 2.85 -48.91 -29.58
CA THR A 37 2.15 -47.69 -29.98
C THR A 37 1.96 -47.63 -31.50
N THR A 38 0.90 -46.95 -31.97
CA THR A 38 1.04 -45.67 -32.71
C THR A 38 -0.27 -45.00 -33.12
N SER A 39 -0.37 -43.71 -32.76
CA SER A 39 -0.92 -42.59 -33.56
C SER A 39 -2.42 -42.45 -33.94
N SER A 40 -2.81 -41.17 -33.96
CA SER A 40 -3.84 -40.51 -34.80
C SER A 40 -5.35 -40.64 -34.50
N SER A 41 -5.86 -39.58 -33.86
CA SER A 41 -7.05 -38.78 -34.22
C SER A 41 -8.48 -39.40 -34.24
N TYR A 42 -9.23 -39.03 -33.19
CA TYR A 42 -10.64 -38.60 -33.16
C TYR A 42 -11.58 -38.85 -34.36
N VAL A 43 -12.69 -39.57 -34.10
CA VAL A 43 -14.08 -39.11 -34.37
C VAL A 43 -15.02 -39.69 -33.29
N THR A 44 -16.06 -38.92 -32.93
CA THR A 44 -17.09 -39.16 -31.92
C THR A 44 -17.99 -40.39 -32.13
N VAL A 45 -18.37 -41.09 -31.06
CA VAL A 45 -19.68 -41.80 -30.95
C VAL A 45 -20.27 -41.59 -29.55
N THR A 46 -21.57 -41.30 -29.50
CA THR A 46 -22.38 -41.02 -28.31
C THR A 46 -22.61 -42.23 -27.40
N ALA A 47 -22.65 -42.02 -26.08
CA ALA A 47 -23.26 -42.95 -25.13
C ALA A 47 -24.37 -42.24 -24.32
N THR A 48 -25.62 -42.63 -24.52
CA THR A 48 -26.79 -41.99 -23.90
C THR A 48 -27.14 -42.67 -22.58
N SER A 49 -27.23 -41.92 -21.47
CA SER A 49 -27.81 -42.38 -20.20
C SER A 49 -29.02 -41.53 -19.81
N THR A 50 -30.21 -42.12 -19.86
CA THR A 50 -31.47 -41.46 -19.50
C THR A 50 -31.58 -41.23 -17.99
N PHE A 51 -31.62 -39.97 -17.56
CA PHE A 51 -32.04 -39.64 -16.19
C PHE A 51 -33.55 -39.78 -16.05
N GLN A 52 -33.99 -40.56 -15.05
CA GLN A 52 -35.39 -40.56 -14.63
C GLN A 52 -35.69 -39.32 -13.80
N THR A 53 -36.85 -38.71 -14.03
CA THR A 53 -37.37 -37.62 -13.21
C THR A 53 -37.79 -38.14 -11.83
N GLN A 54 -36.95 -37.90 -10.82
CA GLN A 54 -37.34 -38.06 -9.42
C GLN A 54 -37.33 -36.69 -8.74
N THR A 55 -38.46 -36.32 -8.15
CA THR A 55 -38.67 -35.01 -7.52
C THR A 55 -37.91 -34.91 -6.19
N SER A 56 -36.74 -34.27 -6.21
CA SER A 56 -36.01 -33.90 -5.00
C SER A 56 -36.75 -32.78 -4.24
N SER A 57 -37.12 -33.07 -3.00
CA SER A 57 -37.83 -32.14 -2.11
C SER A 57 -37.04 -30.88 -1.79
N THR A 58 -37.74 -29.77 -1.53
CA THR A 58 -37.17 -28.53 -0.98
C THR A 58 -36.46 -28.79 0.35
N SER A 59 -35.13 -28.81 0.36
CA SER A 59 -34.31 -28.77 1.58
C SER A 59 -34.15 -27.32 2.04
N SER A 60 -34.74 -26.99 3.17
CA SER A 60 -34.72 -25.68 3.82
C SER A 60 -33.34 -25.03 3.88
N ALA A 61 -33.26 -23.76 3.47
CA ALA A 61 -32.21 -22.86 3.96
C ALA A 61 -32.34 -22.76 5.50
N LEU A 62 -31.25 -23.05 6.22
CA LEU A 62 -31.19 -22.96 7.68
C LEU A 62 -30.39 -21.73 8.07
N SER A 63 -31.03 -20.83 8.82
CA SER A 63 -30.34 -19.70 9.45
C SER A 63 -29.30 -20.20 10.45
N PRO A 64 -28.03 -19.75 10.41
CA PRO A 64 -27.06 -20.07 11.45
C PRO A 64 -27.47 -19.43 12.78
N THR A 65 -27.63 -20.24 13.82
CA THR A 65 -28.29 -19.87 15.08
C THR A 65 -27.35 -19.37 16.18
N THR A 66 -26.17 -18.83 15.85
CA THR A 66 -25.20 -18.38 16.87
C THR A 66 -24.40 -17.17 16.41
N THR A 67 -25.00 -15.98 16.48
CA THR A 67 -24.24 -14.72 16.48
C THR A 67 -23.40 -14.64 17.74
N VAL A 68 -22.08 -14.60 17.59
CA VAL A 68 -21.15 -14.36 18.71
C VAL A 68 -20.44 -13.05 18.43
N VAL A 69 -20.50 -12.10 19.38
CA VAL A 69 -19.78 -10.82 19.25
C VAL A 69 -18.28 -11.11 19.25
N VAL A 70 -17.56 -10.55 18.28
CA VAL A 70 -16.13 -10.85 18.07
C VAL A 70 -15.28 -9.65 18.48
N SER A 71 -14.11 -9.95 19.06
CA SER A 71 -13.18 -9.01 19.68
C SER A 71 -13.70 -8.24 20.89
N LEU A 72 -13.04 -8.46 22.03
CA LEU A 72 -13.23 -7.72 23.27
C LEU A 72 -11.86 -7.35 23.84
N ASN A 73 -11.77 -6.17 24.43
CA ASN A 73 -10.67 -5.79 25.32
C ASN A 73 -10.85 -6.34 26.75
N THR A 74 -11.95 -7.07 27.01
CA THR A 74 -12.38 -7.59 28.31
C THR A 74 -12.95 -9.01 28.19
N PRO A 75 -12.94 -9.83 29.26
CA PRO A 75 -13.47 -11.20 29.18
C PRO A 75 -14.98 -11.25 28.87
N PRO A 76 -15.44 -12.12 27.95
CA PRO A 76 -16.86 -12.45 27.83
C PRO A 76 -17.42 -13.00 29.14
N GLN A 77 -18.71 -12.78 29.41
CA GLN A 77 -19.35 -13.27 30.63
C GLN A 77 -19.26 -14.81 30.73
N GLY A 78 -18.60 -15.31 31.79
CA GLY A 78 -18.39 -16.74 32.01
C GLY A 78 -17.22 -17.35 31.24
N ALA A 79 -16.40 -16.56 30.54
CA ALA A 79 -15.15 -17.03 29.97
C ALA A 79 -14.11 -17.32 31.07
N ILE A 80 -13.30 -18.36 30.86
CA ILE A 80 -12.14 -18.66 31.71
C ILE A 80 -11.00 -17.69 31.36
N THR A 81 -10.50 -16.94 32.34
CA THR A 81 -9.48 -15.91 32.11
C THR A 81 -8.06 -16.45 32.28
N VAL A 82 -7.16 -16.08 31.36
CA VAL A 82 -5.72 -16.37 31.42
C VAL A 82 -4.94 -15.05 31.44
N SER A 83 -4.01 -14.88 32.38
CA SER A 83 -3.11 -13.72 32.42
C SER A 83 -1.76 -14.07 33.08
N GLN A 84 -0.65 -13.62 32.49
CA GLN A 84 0.68 -13.81 33.07
C GLN A 84 0.95 -12.90 34.29
N THR A 85 0.26 -11.76 34.38
CA THR A 85 0.61 -10.66 35.30
C THR A 85 -0.57 -10.02 36.04
N ASP A 86 -1.82 -10.23 35.58
CA ASP A 86 -3.00 -9.64 36.22
C ASP A 86 -3.61 -10.58 37.28
N VAL A 87 -3.98 -10.00 38.42
CA VAL A 87 -4.72 -10.67 39.51
C VAL A 87 -6.13 -11.11 39.09
N ASN A 88 -6.66 -10.62 37.96
CA ASN A 88 -7.93 -11.05 37.38
C ASN A 88 -7.82 -12.32 36.49
N GLY A 89 -6.60 -12.86 36.30
CA GLY A 89 -6.39 -14.14 35.62
C GLY A 89 -6.80 -15.33 36.49
N SER A 90 -7.72 -16.17 36.02
CA SER A 90 -8.07 -17.44 36.67
C SER A 90 -6.92 -18.45 36.59
N PHE A 91 -6.08 -18.34 35.54
CA PHE A 91 -4.89 -19.14 35.30
C PHE A 91 -3.74 -18.29 34.77
N SER A 92 -2.50 -18.69 35.07
CA SER A 92 -1.28 -18.03 34.58
C SER A 92 -0.74 -18.58 33.24
N THR A 93 -1.33 -19.67 32.74
CA THR A 93 -0.98 -20.33 31.47
C THR A 93 -2.23 -20.84 30.77
N ILE A 94 -2.17 -20.87 29.43
CA ILE A 94 -3.27 -21.30 28.56
C ILE A 94 -3.53 -22.79 28.76
N GLN A 95 -2.46 -23.61 28.87
CA GLN A 95 -2.59 -25.04 29.14
C GLN A 95 -3.22 -25.34 30.50
N ALA A 96 -2.94 -24.56 31.55
CA ALA A 96 -3.57 -24.76 32.85
C ALA A 96 -5.09 -24.47 32.79
N ALA A 97 -5.50 -23.43 32.05
CA ALA A 97 -6.92 -23.18 31.79
C ALA A 97 -7.57 -24.33 31.03
N ILE A 98 -6.95 -24.83 29.95
CA ILE A 98 -7.46 -25.98 29.16
C ILE A 98 -7.58 -27.24 30.04
N ASN A 99 -6.57 -27.52 30.87
CA ASN A 99 -6.54 -28.67 31.79
C ASN A 99 -7.61 -28.59 32.90
N SER A 100 -8.20 -27.42 33.16
CA SER A 100 -9.30 -27.24 34.12
C SER A 100 -10.69 -27.47 33.53
N LEU A 101 -10.80 -27.59 32.20
CA LEU A 101 -12.07 -27.69 31.51
C LEU A 101 -12.63 -29.12 31.56
N PRO A 102 -13.97 -29.29 31.62
CA PRO A 102 -14.58 -30.59 31.36
C PRO A 102 -14.35 -31.03 29.91
N ASP A 103 -14.23 -32.35 29.67
CA ASP A 103 -14.04 -32.91 28.32
C ASP A 103 -15.18 -32.58 27.35
N ALA A 104 -16.40 -32.38 27.87
CA ALA A 104 -17.63 -32.09 27.12
C ALA A 104 -18.17 -30.68 27.44
N GLY A 105 -19.13 -30.21 26.63
CA GLY A 105 -19.74 -28.88 26.76
C GLY A 105 -18.97 -27.78 26.04
N SER A 106 -19.67 -26.69 25.69
CA SER A 106 -19.04 -25.51 25.08
C SER A 106 -18.35 -24.65 26.13
N VAL A 107 -17.16 -24.13 25.83
CA VAL A 107 -16.38 -23.26 26.70
C VAL A 107 -15.77 -22.11 25.91
N VAL A 108 -15.63 -20.96 26.56
CA VAL A 108 -14.85 -19.82 26.06
C VAL A 108 -13.66 -19.58 26.99
N ILE A 109 -12.46 -19.42 26.43
CA ILE A 109 -11.28 -18.89 27.12
C ILE A 109 -11.02 -17.47 26.61
N PHE A 110 -10.66 -16.56 27.52
CA PHE A 110 -10.15 -15.24 27.20
C PHE A 110 -8.73 -15.08 27.73
N ILE A 111 -7.81 -14.66 26.86
CA ILE A 111 -6.41 -14.46 27.18
C ILE A 111 -6.12 -12.96 27.23
N TYR A 112 -5.65 -12.48 28.38
CA TYR A 112 -5.20 -11.09 28.56
C TYR A 112 -3.85 -10.84 27.84
N PRO A 113 -3.52 -9.58 27.51
CA PRO A 113 -2.29 -9.21 26.80
C PRO A 113 -1.04 -9.88 27.38
N GLY A 114 -0.16 -10.40 26.53
CA GLY A 114 1.04 -11.12 26.99
C GLY A 114 1.69 -12.04 25.95
N THR A 115 2.87 -12.56 26.27
CA THR A 115 3.63 -13.50 25.44
C THR A 115 3.81 -14.83 26.16
N TYR A 116 2.92 -15.76 25.84
CA TYR A 116 2.78 -17.08 26.44
C TYR A 116 3.80 -18.04 25.83
N SER A 117 4.96 -18.14 26.49
CA SER A 117 6.03 -19.07 26.10
C SER A 117 5.74 -20.48 26.62
N GLU A 118 4.72 -21.12 26.06
CA GLU A 118 4.23 -22.44 26.44
C GLU A 118 3.83 -23.29 25.22
N MET A 119 3.75 -24.60 25.40
CA MET A 119 3.39 -25.57 24.35
C MET A 119 1.94 -26.05 24.55
N VAL A 120 0.98 -25.32 23.98
CA VAL A 120 -0.45 -25.57 24.14
C VAL A 120 -0.88 -26.79 23.32
N TYR A 121 -1.57 -27.74 23.96
CA TYR A 121 -2.14 -28.94 23.36
C TYR A 121 -3.61 -29.10 23.76
N ILE A 122 -4.49 -29.14 22.76
CA ILE A 122 -5.94 -29.13 22.92
C ILE A 122 -6.53 -30.41 22.34
N THR A 123 -6.99 -31.31 23.22
CA THR A 123 -7.63 -32.59 22.85
C THR A 123 -9.09 -32.72 23.32
N ARG A 124 -9.61 -31.74 24.10
CA ARG A 124 -10.96 -31.83 24.67
C ARG A 124 -12.06 -31.86 23.59
N THR A 125 -13.03 -32.76 23.77
CA THR A 125 -14.06 -33.06 22.75
C THR A 125 -15.13 -31.97 22.60
N GLY A 126 -15.45 -31.26 23.68
CA GLY A 126 -16.46 -30.19 23.68
C GLY A 126 -16.01 -28.97 22.88
N PRO A 127 -16.96 -28.18 22.30
CA PRO A 127 -16.63 -26.95 21.60
C PRO A 127 -15.80 -25.99 22.45
N LEU A 128 -14.86 -25.28 21.81
CA LEU A 128 -13.96 -24.36 22.48
C LEU A 128 -13.69 -23.16 21.57
N THR A 129 -13.95 -21.95 22.08
CA THR A 129 -13.49 -20.71 21.48
C THR A 129 -12.40 -20.10 22.37
N ILE A 130 -11.29 -19.66 21.77
CA ILE A 130 -10.22 -18.91 22.44
C ILE A 130 -10.16 -17.51 21.84
N TYR A 131 -10.35 -16.51 22.68
CA TYR A 131 -10.12 -15.11 22.36
C TYR A 131 -8.77 -14.66 22.92
N GLY A 132 -7.94 -14.05 22.08
CA GLY A 132 -6.92 -13.12 22.53
C GLY A 132 -7.51 -11.73 22.73
N SER A 133 -7.00 -11.00 23.72
CA SER A 133 -7.27 -9.58 23.88
C SER A 133 -6.69 -8.79 22.70
N ASN A 134 -7.49 -7.86 22.18
CA ASN A 134 -7.13 -6.94 21.11
C ASN A 134 -7.17 -5.51 21.67
N SER A 135 -6.28 -4.63 21.22
CA SER A 135 -6.23 -3.22 21.66
C SER A 135 -7.48 -2.41 21.28
N ASN A 136 -8.24 -2.89 20.29
CA ASN A 136 -9.44 -2.28 19.72
C ASN A 136 -10.63 -3.26 19.79
N ALA A 137 -11.65 -2.91 20.58
CA ALA A 137 -12.81 -3.77 20.81
C ALA A 137 -13.75 -3.78 19.58
N GLY A 138 -14.22 -4.96 19.17
CA GLY A 138 -15.00 -5.13 17.94
C GLY A 138 -14.18 -5.31 16.65
N SER A 139 -12.85 -5.14 16.71
CA SER A 139 -11.96 -5.27 15.55
C SER A 139 -11.43 -6.69 15.31
N LEU A 140 -11.36 -7.10 14.03
CA LEU A 140 -11.01 -8.46 13.59
C LEU A 140 -9.71 -8.52 12.74
N THR A 141 -8.81 -7.55 12.91
CA THR A 141 -7.48 -7.56 12.27
C THR A 141 -6.39 -8.12 13.17
N PHE A 142 -5.49 -8.90 12.58
CA PHE A 142 -4.30 -9.44 13.23
C PHE A 142 -3.29 -8.36 13.69
N THR A 143 -3.39 -7.14 13.16
CA THR A 143 -2.49 -6.02 13.48
C THR A 143 -2.67 -5.44 14.87
N GLU A 144 -3.80 -5.71 15.53
CA GLU A 144 -4.15 -5.17 16.87
C GLU A 144 -4.15 -6.26 17.97
N ASN A 145 -3.63 -7.45 17.65
CA ASN A 145 -3.55 -8.58 18.57
C ASN A 145 -2.48 -8.36 19.65
N THR A 146 -2.90 -8.39 20.92
CA THR A 146 -2.00 -8.19 22.08
C THR A 146 -1.54 -9.49 22.75
N VAL A 147 -1.99 -10.64 22.23
CA VAL A 147 -1.71 -11.98 22.76
C VAL A 147 -0.86 -12.76 21.77
N THR A 148 0.28 -13.26 22.24
CA THR A 148 1.18 -14.11 21.44
C THR A 148 1.48 -15.43 22.16
N ILE A 149 1.37 -16.57 21.48
CA ILE A 149 1.87 -17.88 21.94
C ILE A 149 3.18 -18.16 21.19
N SER A 150 4.27 -18.47 21.88
CA SER A 150 5.62 -18.40 21.31
C SER A 150 6.53 -19.57 21.68
N THR A 151 7.33 -20.05 20.72
CA THR A 151 8.44 -21.00 20.98
C THR A 151 9.64 -20.76 20.06
N THR A 152 10.71 -21.52 20.27
CA THR A 152 11.93 -21.62 19.42
C THR A 152 12.29 -23.09 19.12
N LEU A 153 11.34 -24.00 19.33
CA LEU A 153 11.56 -25.45 19.25
C LEU A 153 11.52 -25.95 17.80
N SER A 154 12.62 -26.54 17.34
CA SER A 154 12.68 -27.16 16.01
C SER A 154 11.93 -28.49 15.96
N SER A 155 11.45 -28.88 14.78
CA SER A 155 10.79 -30.17 14.56
C SER A 155 11.69 -31.37 14.92
N THR A 156 13.00 -31.24 14.75
CA THR A 156 13.97 -32.27 15.19
C THR A 156 14.07 -32.34 16.71
N ALA A 157 14.15 -31.20 17.41
CA ALA A 157 14.24 -31.15 18.87
C ALA A 157 12.93 -31.60 19.56
N ALA A 158 11.79 -31.37 18.90
CA ALA A 158 10.47 -31.82 19.33
C ALA A 158 10.19 -33.32 19.08
N GLY A 159 10.98 -33.99 18.25
CA GLY A 159 10.71 -35.36 17.80
C GLY A 159 9.62 -35.48 16.70
N GLY A 160 9.29 -34.38 16.02
CA GLY A 160 8.33 -34.32 14.92
C GLY A 160 7.84 -32.91 14.62
N ASN A 161 7.15 -32.72 13.49
CA ASN A 161 6.60 -31.41 13.13
C ASN A 161 5.50 -30.97 14.09
N ASP A 162 4.46 -31.79 14.30
CA ASP A 162 3.37 -31.48 15.25
C ASP A 162 3.89 -31.04 16.64
N PRO A 163 4.73 -31.82 17.36
CA PRO A 163 5.19 -31.42 18.70
C PRO A 163 6.09 -30.18 18.72
N SER A 164 6.51 -29.63 17.56
CA SER A 164 7.19 -28.32 17.51
C SER A 164 6.24 -27.13 17.52
N ALA A 165 4.94 -27.33 17.31
CA ALA A 165 3.96 -26.25 17.34
C ALA A 165 3.64 -25.79 18.78
N PRO A 166 3.78 -24.49 19.10
CA PRO A 166 3.32 -23.92 20.38
C PRO A 166 1.79 -23.91 20.51
N LEU A 167 1.04 -24.05 19.42
CA LEU A 167 -0.41 -24.32 19.46
C LEU A 167 -0.75 -25.57 18.64
N ARG A 168 -1.23 -26.61 19.33
CA ARG A 168 -1.64 -27.90 18.75
C ARG A 168 -3.11 -28.16 19.04
N VAL A 169 -3.94 -28.18 18.00
CA VAL A 169 -5.39 -28.34 18.08
C VAL A 169 -5.79 -29.70 17.50
N HIS A 170 -5.92 -30.70 18.37
CA HIS A 170 -6.30 -32.08 18.02
C HIS A 170 -7.74 -32.35 18.43
N LYS A 171 -8.68 -31.55 17.91
CA LYS A 171 -10.09 -31.59 18.29
C LYS A 171 -11.01 -30.94 17.25
N ASN A 172 -12.28 -31.35 17.23
CA ASN A 172 -13.33 -30.78 16.38
C ASN A 172 -14.04 -29.59 17.04
N ASN A 173 -14.63 -28.67 16.26
CA ASN A 173 -15.37 -27.50 16.75
C ASN A 173 -14.48 -26.58 17.62
N PHE A 174 -13.49 -25.96 16.99
CA PHE A 174 -12.56 -25.02 17.62
C PHE A 174 -12.61 -23.67 16.92
N ASN A 175 -12.50 -22.58 17.67
CA ASN A 175 -12.36 -21.23 17.11
C ASN A 175 -11.19 -20.51 17.79
N LEU A 176 -10.24 -20.01 17.00
CA LEU A 176 -9.18 -19.10 17.45
C LEU A 176 -9.49 -17.69 16.94
N ILE A 177 -9.43 -16.70 17.83
CA ILE A 177 -9.83 -15.32 17.53
C ILE A 177 -8.80 -14.36 18.12
N ASN A 178 -8.24 -13.47 17.29
CA ASN A 178 -7.32 -12.40 17.70
C ASN A 178 -6.09 -12.87 18.52
N VAL A 179 -5.48 -13.99 18.11
CA VAL A 179 -4.26 -14.54 18.72
C VAL A 179 -3.11 -14.59 17.71
N ASN A 180 -1.92 -14.19 18.14
CA ASN A 180 -0.67 -14.43 17.42
C ASN A 180 -0.06 -15.76 17.89
N VAL A 181 0.51 -16.54 16.98
CA VAL A 181 1.18 -17.80 17.27
C VAL A 181 2.48 -17.87 16.46
N GLN A 182 3.63 -18.07 17.12
CA GLN A 182 4.93 -18.00 16.46
C GLN A 182 5.92 -19.08 16.90
N ASN A 183 6.70 -19.59 15.95
CA ASN A 183 7.87 -20.41 16.21
C ASN A 183 9.10 -19.76 15.57
N LEU A 184 9.93 -19.14 16.41
CA LEU A 184 11.08 -18.34 15.99
C LEU A 184 12.32 -19.20 15.63
N TYR A 185 12.15 -20.51 15.42
CA TYR A 185 13.22 -21.37 14.95
C TYR A 185 13.47 -21.20 13.44
N ILE A 186 14.69 -20.79 13.08
CA ILE A 186 15.12 -20.67 11.67
C ILE A 186 15.45 -22.05 11.10
N GLY A 187 14.43 -22.68 10.51
CA GLY A 187 14.44 -24.01 9.89
C GLY A 187 13.05 -24.64 9.98
N SER A 188 12.94 -25.98 9.99
CA SER A 188 11.66 -26.64 10.28
C SER A 188 11.25 -26.41 11.73
N GLY A 189 10.16 -25.66 11.92
CA GLY A 189 9.53 -25.39 13.21
C GLY A 189 8.11 -24.89 12.98
N VAL A 190 7.12 -25.67 13.39
CA VAL A 190 5.71 -25.34 13.15
C VAL A 190 5.25 -24.25 14.13
N ALA A 191 4.40 -23.31 13.72
CA ALA A 191 3.71 -22.37 14.61
C ALA A 191 2.37 -22.94 15.10
N VAL A 192 1.56 -23.50 14.20
CA VAL A 192 0.26 -24.08 14.53
C VAL A 192 0.01 -25.41 13.82
N SER A 193 -0.60 -26.37 14.52
CA SER A 193 -1.03 -27.65 13.93
C SER A 193 -2.52 -27.93 14.19
N TYR A 194 -3.28 -28.18 13.13
CA TYR A 194 -4.73 -28.43 13.15
C TYR A 194 -5.05 -29.86 12.69
N TYR A 195 -5.65 -30.62 13.60
CA TYR A 195 -6.12 -32.00 13.43
C TYR A 195 -7.58 -32.10 13.90
N GLY A 196 -8.53 -31.86 13.02
CA GLY A 196 -9.95 -31.88 13.37
C GLY A 196 -10.83 -31.15 12.36
N ASN A 197 -12.13 -31.45 12.40
CA ASN A 197 -13.15 -30.80 11.60
C ASN A 197 -13.75 -29.59 12.30
N TYR A 198 -14.16 -28.62 11.51
CA TYR A 198 -14.85 -27.42 11.95
C TYR A 198 -13.95 -26.58 12.85
N ILE A 199 -12.79 -26.21 12.29
CA ILE A 199 -11.81 -25.32 12.92
C ILE A 199 -11.88 -23.95 12.24
N GLY A 200 -12.43 -22.97 12.95
CA GLY A 200 -12.45 -21.56 12.54
C GLY A 200 -11.23 -20.79 13.09
N THR A 201 -10.76 -19.80 12.35
CA THR A 201 -9.64 -18.93 12.76
C THR A 201 -9.86 -17.54 12.20
N TYR A 202 -9.86 -16.52 13.06
CA TYR A 202 -10.30 -15.17 12.70
C TYR A 202 -9.34 -14.13 13.28
N GLY A 203 -8.85 -13.20 12.45
CA GLY A 203 -7.98 -12.10 12.91
C GLY A 203 -6.66 -12.55 13.53
N CYS A 204 -6.11 -13.71 13.16
CA CYS A 204 -4.93 -14.31 13.82
C CYS A 204 -3.62 -14.08 13.04
N LYS A 205 -2.46 -14.08 13.71
CA LYS A 205 -1.13 -14.04 13.07
C LYS A 205 -0.39 -15.36 13.27
N PHE A 206 0.17 -15.95 12.23
CA PHE A 206 0.98 -17.17 12.28
C PHE A 206 2.35 -16.91 11.65
N VAL A 207 3.44 -17.10 12.41
CA VAL A 207 4.80 -16.81 11.94
C VAL A 207 5.77 -17.94 12.30
N ALA A 208 6.44 -18.50 11.31
CA ALA A 208 7.64 -19.31 11.52
C ALA A 208 8.54 -19.24 10.28
N TYR A 209 9.49 -20.17 10.16
CA TYR A 209 10.38 -20.25 9.01
C TYR A 209 9.91 -21.32 8.01
N GLN A 210 10.26 -22.59 8.20
CA GLN A 210 9.75 -23.69 7.36
C GLN A 210 8.64 -24.42 8.11
N ASN A 211 7.58 -24.82 7.40
CA ASN A 211 6.44 -25.58 7.94
C ASN A 211 5.53 -24.80 8.94
N THR A 212 5.34 -23.49 8.79
CA THR A 212 4.57 -22.64 9.73
C THR A 212 3.20 -23.19 10.13
N PHE A 213 2.38 -23.63 9.18
CA PHE A 213 0.99 -24.02 9.38
C PHE A 213 0.76 -25.46 8.91
N LEU A 214 0.59 -26.39 9.86
CA LEU A 214 0.25 -27.78 9.60
C LEU A 214 -1.28 -27.97 9.63
N THR A 215 -1.85 -28.26 8.46
CA THR A 215 -3.29 -28.43 8.21
C THR A 215 -3.62 -29.89 7.90
N GLU A 216 -3.42 -30.77 8.88
CA GLU A 216 -3.24 -32.20 8.60
C GLU A 216 -4.55 -32.95 8.32
N THR A 217 -5.63 -32.67 9.06
CA THR A 217 -6.92 -33.35 8.85
C THR A 217 -8.12 -32.44 9.11
N GLY A 218 -9.14 -32.55 8.25
CA GLY A 218 -10.48 -31.99 8.47
C GLY A 218 -10.76 -30.62 7.84
N ASP A 219 -11.98 -30.14 8.03
CA ASP A 219 -12.49 -28.86 7.51
C ASP A 219 -12.00 -27.66 8.35
N HIS A 220 -11.15 -26.80 7.76
CA HIS A 220 -10.60 -25.59 8.40
C HIS A 220 -10.95 -24.33 7.60
N TYR A 221 -11.33 -23.26 8.28
CA TYR A 221 -11.67 -21.96 7.66
C TYR A 221 -10.91 -20.84 8.38
N ILE A 222 -10.11 -20.08 7.64
CA ILE A 222 -9.21 -19.03 8.15
C ILE A 222 -9.58 -17.71 7.49
N GLU A 223 -9.91 -16.68 8.28
CA GLU A 223 -10.38 -15.39 7.80
C GLU A 223 -9.61 -14.20 8.40
N ASN A 224 -9.41 -13.14 7.62
CA ASN A 224 -8.83 -11.84 8.05
C ASN A 224 -7.50 -11.98 8.82
N SER A 225 -6.73 -13.02 8.48
CA SER A 225 -5.54 -13.47 9.22
C SER A 225 -4.26 -13.26 8.41
N TYR A 226 -3.10 -13.46 9.04
CA TYR A 226 -1.78 -13.33 8.42
C TYR A 226 -0.96 -14.59 8.66
N ILE A 227 -0.31 -15.12 7.60
CA ILE A 227 0.51 -16.33 7.65
C ILE A 227 1.86 -16.05 6.98
N GLU A 228 2.96 -16.31 7.69
CA GLU A 228 4.31 -16.03 7.23
C GLU A 228 5.24 -17.25 7.29
N GLY A 229 6.09 -17.41 6.26
CA GLY A 229 7.13 -18.43 6.23
C GLY A 229 8.05 -18.34 5.01
N ALA A 230 8.98 -19.29 4.91
CA ALA A 230 10.07 -19.32 3.94
C ALA A 230 9.91 -20.43 2.89
N SER A 231 9.53 -21.64 3.31
CA SER A 231 9.14 -22.72 2.39
C SER A 231 8.20 -23.69 3.07
N ASP A 232 7.33 -24.30 2.26
CA ASP A 232 6.39 -25.37 2.60
C ASP A 232 5.50 -24.96 3.79
N TYR A 233 5.24 -23.65 3.92
CA TYR A 233 4.81 -23.06 5.17
C TYR A 233 3.29 -23.12 5.39
N ILE A 234 2.54 -23.55 4.37
CA ILE A 234 1.17 -24.07 4.49
C ILE A 234 1.13 -25.48 3.89
N TYR A 235 1.04 -26.50 4.75
CA TYR A 235 1.20 -27.90 4.34
C TYR A 235 0.37 -28.86 5.21
N GLY A 236 0.26 -30.12 4.78
CA GLY A 236 -0.58 -31.13 5.42
C GLY A 236 -1.21 -32.09 4.40
N GLN A 237 -1.57 -33.30 4.84
CA GLN A 237 -1.95 -34.37 3.93
C GLN A 237 -3.44 -34.41 3.57
N TYR A 238 -4.34 -34.24 4.55
CA TYR A 238 -5.79 -34.47 4.38
C TYR A 238 -6.68 -33.27 4.76
N GLY A 239 -6.11 -32.13 5.17
CA GLY A 239 -6.88 -30.91 5.45
C GLY A 239 -7.63 -30.40 4.23
N ARG A 240 -8.90 -30.00 4.44
CA ARG A 240 -9.71 -29.25 3.47
C ARG A 240 -9.81 -27.82 3.99
N VAL A 241 -9.05 -26.90 3.40
CA VAL A 241 -8.78 -25.59 4.00
C VAL A 241 -9.22 -24.48 3.06
N PHE A 242 -9.97 -23.52 3.60
CA PHE A 242 -10.37 -22.31 2.90
C PHE A 242 -9.82 -21.08 3.63
N PHE A 243 -8.99 -20.30 2.93
CA PHE A 243 -8.43 -19.04 3.38
C PHE A 243 -9.21 -17.91 2.72
N GLN A 244 -9.75 -16.99 3.52
CA GLN A 244 -10.56 -15.86 3.09
C GLN A 244 -9.93 -14.56 3.57
N SER A 245 -9.62 -13.62 2.67
CA SER A 245 -9.04 -12.32 3.07
C SER A 245 -7.76 -12.45 3.91
N VAL A 246 -6.93 -13.46 3.62
CA VAL A 246 -5.69 -13.78 4.36
C VAL A 246 -4.50 -13.17 3.64
N ILE A 247 -3.59 -12.55 4.40
CA ILE A 247 -2.28 -12.12 3.88
C ILE A 247 -1.28 -13.27 4.07
N VAL A 248 -0.66 -13.69 2.97
CA VAL A 248 0.23 -14.84 2.88
C VAL A 248 1.61 -14.33 2.48
N ALA A 249 2.48 -14.14 3.47
CA ALA A 249 3.75 -13.43 3.33
C ALA A 249 4.95 -14.40 3.27
N SER A 250 5.79 -14.28 2.24
CA SER A 250 7.01 -15.07 2.10
C SER A 250 8.22 -14.30 2.62
N SER A 251 8.92 -14.86 3.61
CA SER A 251 10.13 -14.28 4.21
C SER A 251 11.43 -14.73 3.55
N ARG A 252 11.40 -15.79 2.72
CA ARG A 252 12.43 -16.15 1.74
C ARG A 252 11.81 -16.63 0.42
N TYR A 253 12.64 -16.76 -0.62
CA TYR A 253 12.33 -17.60 -1.77
C TYR A 253 12.04 -19.04 -1.34
N GLY A 254 11.11 -19.70 -2.03
CA GLY A 254 10.60 -21.02 -1.66
C GLY A 254 9.17 -21.22 -2.16
N ALA A 255 8.50 -22.27 -1.68
CA ALA A 255 7.10 -22.53 -1.99
C ALA A 255 6.19 -22.16 -0.81
N ILE A 256 5.05 -21.53 -1.08
CA ILE A 256 4.04 -21.21 -0.07
C ILE A 256 3.35 -22.48 0.40
N THR A 257 2.84 -23.27 -0.54
CA THR A 257 2.04 -24.46 -0.25
C THR A 257 2.73 -25.77 -0.62
N ALA A 258 2.56 -26.78 0.24
CA ALA A 258 3.02 -28.15 0.03
C ALA A 258 1.85 -29.12 0.33
N ASN A 259 0.85 -29.14 -0.55
CA ASN A 259 -0.38 -29.92 -0.31
C ASN A 259 -0.14 -31.42 -0.52
N GLY A 260 -0.46 -32.23 0.49
CA GLY A 260 -0.15 -33.67 0.52
C GLY A 260 -1.26 -34.61 0.02
N ARG A 261 -2.23 -34.11 -0.75
CA ARG A 261 -3.37 -34.90 -1.23
C ARG A 261 -2.91 -36.13 -2.04
N ALA A 262 -3.28 -37.32 -1.57
CA ALA A 262 -2.68 -38.59 -1.99
C ALA A 262 -3.55 -39.43 -2.94
N SER A 263 -4.86 -39.13 -3.06
CA SER A 263 -5.76 -39.76 -4.03
C SER A 263 -6.75 -38.78 -4.65
N ALA A 264 -7.26 -39.10 -5.84
CA ALA A 264 -8.34 -38.35 -6.49
C ALA A 264 -9.66 -38.38 -5.68
N SER A 265 -9.86 -39.38 -4.83
CA SER A 265 -11.00 -39.50 -3.91
C SER A 265 -10.87 -38.69 -2.61
N ASP A 266 -9.67 -38.17 -2.31
CA ASP A 266 -9.45 -37.34 -1.12
C ASP A 266 -10.14 -35.98 -1.30
N THR A 267 -10.88 -35.53 -0.30
CA THR A 267 -11.56 -34.22 -0.30
C THR A 267 -10.66 -33.06 0.14
N GLY A 268 -9.42 -33.34 0.59
CA GLY A 268 -8.46 -32.32 1.00
C GLY A 268 -8.02 -31.37 -0.13
N GLY A 269 -7.22 -30.37 0.23
CA GLY A 269 -6.77 -29.31 -0.67
C GLY A 269 -6.96 -27.92 -0.06
N TYR A 270 -6.37 -26.92 -0.69
CA TYR A 270 -6.37 -25.53 -0.24
C TYR A 270 -7.07 -24.62 -1.26
N VAL A 271 -7.87 -23.69 -0.76
CA VAL A 271 -8.44 -22.58 -1.55
C VAL A 271 -8.08 -21.27 -0.85
N PHE A 272 -7.45 -20.36 -1.58
CA PHE A 272 -7.17 -19.00 -1.17
C PHE A 272 -8.10 -18.08 -1.97
N ASN A 273 -9.04 -17.44 -1.29
CA ASN A 273 -10.02 -16.54 -1.89
C ASN A 273 -9.86 -15.12 -1.33
N ASN A 274 -9.82 -14.13 -2.21
CA ASN A 274 -9.57 -12.71 -1.88
C ASN A 274 -8.31 -12.51 -0.99
N CYS A 275 -7.30 -13.36 -1.14
CA CYS A 275 -6.08 -13.32 -0.34
C CYS A 275 -5.03 -12.40 -0.98
N GLU A 276 -4.02 -12.02 -0.20
CA GLU A 276 -2.82 -11.32 -0.69
C GLU A 276 -1.63 -12.28 -0.62
N VAL A 277 -0.86 -12.39 -1.71
CA VAL A 277 0.42 -13.12 -1.73
C VAL A 277 1.56 -12.13 -1.93
N THR A 278 2.38 -12.00 -0.89
CA THR A 278 3.33 -10.89 -0.74
C THR A 278 4.67 -11.37 -0.18
N ALA A 279 5.68 -10.52 -0.23
CA ALA A 279 6.89 -10.71 0.57
C ALA A 279 6.64 -10.17 1.98
N SER A 280 7.20 -10.78 3.04
CA SER A 280 7.16 -10.14 4.36
C SER A 280 8.06 -8.89 4.39
N ALA A 281 7.82 -7.98 5.33
CA ALA A 281 8.66 -6.78 5.46
C ALA A 281 10.15 -7.11 5.68
N ASP A 282 10.41 -8.19 6.42
CA ASP A 282 11.76 -8.71 6.70
C ASP A 282 12.25 -9.74 5.65
N ALA A 283 11.65 -9.76 4.45
CA ALA A 283 11.96 -10.77 3.43
C ALA A 283 13.41 -10.69 2.94
N ALA A 284 14.06 -11.85 2.87
CA ALA A 284 15.46 -11.92 2.45
C ALA A 284 15.67 -11.44 1.00
N SER A 285 16.81 -10.79 0.75
CA SER A 285 17.22 -10.42 -0.61
C SER A 285 17.16 -11.64 -1.56
N GLY A 286 16.57 -11.43 -2.73
CA GLY A 286 16.25 -12.48 -3.70
C GLY A 286 14.89 -13.18 -3.51
N THR A 287 14.06 -12.79 -2.54
CA THR A 287 12.69 -13.33 -2.40
C THR A 287 11.76 -12.85 -3.53
N ILE A 288 11.85 -11.57 -3.90
CA ILE A 288 11.07 -10.99 -5.00
C ILE A 288 11.37 -11.75 -6.31
N GLY A 289 10.32 -12.10 -7.06
CA GLY A 289 10.39 -12.89 -8.29
C GLY A 289 10.72 -14.38 -8.12
N ASN A 290 10.87 -14.89 -6.89
CA ASN A 290 11.34 -16.26 -6.61
C ASN A 290 10.46 -17.03 -5.59
N VAL A 291 9.25 -16.55 -5.30
CA VAL A 291 8.24 -17.29 -4.53
C VAL A 291 7.37 -18.13 -5.46
N TYR A 292 7.11 -19.38 -5.11
CA TYR A 292 6.14 -20.25 -5.80
C TYR A 292 4.85 -20.37 -4.97
N LEU A 293 3.69 -20.29 -5.61
CA LEU A 293 2.36 -20.53 -5.03
C LEU A 293 2.27 -21.92 -4.38
N GLY A 294 3.00 -22.91 -4.92
CA GLY A 294 3.16 -24.21 -4.30
C GLY A 294 3.97 -25.21 -5.12
N HIS A 295 4.13 -26.40 -4.54
CA HIS A 295 4.59 -27.62 -5.21
C HIS A 295 3.77 -28.85 -4.75
N PRO A 296 3.83 -29.98 -5.47
CA PRO A 296 3.03 -31.15 -5.17
C PRO A 296 3.80 -32.14 -4.30
N TRP A 297 3.62 -32.05 -2.98
CA TRP A 297 4.17 -33.01 -2.03
C TRP A 297 3.66 -34.44 -2.30
N TYR A 298 2.44 -34.58 -2.85
CA TYR A 298 1.85 -35.85 -3.31
C TYR A 298 1.17 -35.71 -4.70
N PRO A 299 0.93 -36.82 -5.43
CA PRO A 299 0.53 -36.78 -6.84
C PRO A 299 -0.80 -36.09 -7.17
N TYR A 300 -1.72 -36.00 -6.21
CA TYR A 300 -3.06 -35.42 -6.40
C TYR A 300 -3.20 -34.04 -5.73
N ALA A 301 -2.08 -33.38 -5.41
CA ALA A 301 -2.01 -32.09 -4.73
C ALA A 301 -2.97 -31.06 -5.36
N ARG A 302 -3.74 -30.38 -4.51
CA ARG A 302 -4.81 -29.47 -4.92
C ARG A 302 -4.73 -28.15 -4.17
N VAL A 303 -4.46 -27.08 -4.91
CA VAL A 303 -4.31 -25.72 -4.40
C VAL A 303 -4.90 -24.76 -5.43
N VAL A 304 -5.79 -23.88 -4.97
CA VAL A 304 -6.46 -22.87 -5.80
C VAL A 304 -6.17 -21.50 -5.22
N PHE A 305 -5.63 -20.59 -6.02
CA PHE A 305 -5.61 -19.15 -5.70
C PHE A 305 -6.65 -18.47 -6.59
N MET A 306 -7.67 -17.89 -6.00
CA MET A 306 -8.76 -17.23 -6.73
C MET A 306 -9.10 -15.86 -6.17
N ASN A 307 -9.50 -14.93 -7.04
CA ASN A 307 -9.88 -13.55 -6.69
C ASN A 307 -8.79 -12.80 -5.87
N SER A 308 -7.52 -13.24 -5.95
CA SER A 308 -6.46 -12.89 -5.00
C SER A 308 -5.40 -11.98 -5.62
N TYR A 309 -4.81 -11.09 -4.82
CA TYR A 309 -3.75 -10.19 -5.26
C TYR A 309 -2.37 -10.87 -5.12
N LEU A 310 -1.71 -11.13 -6.24
CA LEU A 310 -0.40 -11.75 -6.33
C LEU A 310 0.64 -10.67 -6.67
N THR A 311 1.48 -10.31 -5.71
CA THR A 311 2.56 -9.32 -5.90
C THR A 311 3.70 -9.85 -6.80
N ASN A 312 4.64 -8.98 -7.17
CA ASN A 312 5.89 -9.36 -7.84
C ASN A 312 6.79 -10.31 -7.00
N ALA A 313 6.42 -10.70 -5.78
CA ALA A 313 7.06 -11.79 -5.07
C ALA A 313 6.91 -13.13 -5.82
N VAL A 314 5.74 -13.37 -6.43
CA VAL A 314 5.44 -14.61 -7.14
C VAL A 314 6.23 -14.68 -8.45
N THR A 315 6.94 -15.78 -8.64
CA THR A 315 7.76 -16.03 -9.83
C THR A 315 6.90 -16.27 -11.07
N ALA A 316 7.44 -15.99 -12.27
CA ALA A 316 6.71 -16.13 -13.53
C ALA A 316 6.13 -17.56 -13.72
N ALA A 317 6.92 -18.58 -13.37
CA ALA A 317 6.53 -19.99 -13.39
C ALA A 317 5.31 -20.32 -12.51
N GLY A 318 5.06 -19.53 -11.45
CA GLY A 318 3.96 -19.68 -10.48
C GLY A 318 4.11 -20.86 -9.54
N TRP A 319 4.38 -22.06 -10.07
CA TRP A 319 4.37 -23.32 -9.34
C TRP A 319 5.65 -24.11 -9.60
N ALA A 320 6.13 -24.86 -8.59
CA ALA A 320 7.36 -25.63 -8.66
C ALA A 320 7.09 -27.14 -8.81
N GLU A 321 8.03 -27.82 -9.48
CA GLU A 321 8.10 -29.29 -9.44
C GLU A 321 8.68 -29.75 -8.10
N TRP A 322 8.09 -30.78 -7.48
CA TRP A 322 8.65 -31.42 -6.27
C TRP A 322 9.96 -32.18 -6.56
N THR A 323 10.18 -32.59 -7.80
CA THR A 323 11.43 -33.23 -8.24
C THR A 323 11.68 -32.83 -9.68
N THR A 324 12.85 -32.23 -9.94
CA THR A 324 13.18 -31.61 -11.23
C THR A 324 13.08 -32.60 -12.39
N GLY A 325 12.31 -32.25 -13.41
CA GLY A 325 12.01 -33.09 -14.58
C GLY A 325 10.88 -34.11 -14.37
N VAL A 326 10.18 -34.07 -13.24
CA VAL A 326 9.00 -34.91 -12.95
C VAL A 326 7.74 -34.06 -12.99
N VAL A 327 7.13 -33.99 -14.17
CA VAL A 327 5.82 -33.35 -14.35
C VAL A 327 4.75 -34.13 -13.56
N PRO A 328 3.97 -33.48 -12.68
CA PRO A 328 2.83 -34.11 -12.01
C PRO A 328 1.67 -34.30 -13.00
N ASN A 329 1.09 -35.49 -13.05
CA ASN A 329 0.05 -35.82 -14.03
C ASN A 329 -1.39 -35.57 -13.54
N ASP A 330 -1.63 -35.58 -12.22
CA ASP A 330 -2.98 -35.55 -11.62
C ASP A 330 -3.20 -34.40 -10.61
N THR A 331 -2.36 -33.36 -10.65
CA THR A 331 -2.47 -32.19 -9.76
C THR A 331 -3.60 -31.24 -10.17
N SER A 332 -4.09 -30.47 -9.20
CA SER A 332 -5.08 -29.40 -9.39
C SER A 332 -4.52 -28.09 -8.85
N PHE A 333 -3.57 -27.51 -9.59
CA PHE A 333 -2.99 -26.20 -9.31
C PHE A 333 -3.64 -25.15 -10.19
N TYR A 334 -4.56 -24.40 -9.58
CA TYR A 334 -5.47 -23.52 -10.31
C TYR A 334 -5.33 -22.07 -9.88
N GLU A 335 -5.45 -21.19 -10.86
CA GLU A 335 -5.57 -19.75 -10.67
C GLU A 335 -6.87 -19.26 -11.33
N PHE A 336 -7.54 -18.28 -10.73
CA PHE A 336 -8.75 -17.68 -11.30
C PHE A 336 -8.90 -16.22 -10.84
N ASN A 337 -9.12 -15.29 -11.77
CA ASN A 337 -9.35 -13.86 -11.48
C ASN A 337 -8.34 -13.25 -10.46
N ASN A 338 -7.07 -13.67 -10.52
CA ASN A 338 -6.02 -13.12 -9.69
C ASN A 338 -5.45 -11.85 -10.34
N SER A 339 -5.15 -10.84 -9.52
CA SER A 339 -4.63 -9.54 -9.95
C SER A 339 -3.23 -9.26 -9.40
N GLY A 340 -2.57 -8.20 -9.86
CA GLY A 340 -1.20 -7.86 -9.45
C GLY A 340 -0.09 -8.43 -10.34
N ALA A 341 1.15 -7.99 -10.12
CA ALA A 341 2.28 -8.27 -11.01
C ALA A 341 2.74 -9.75 -11.04
N GLY A 342 2.39 -10.52 -10.02
CA GLY A 342 2.63 -11.96 -9.92
C GLY A 342 1.49 -12.83 -10.44
N ALA A 343 0.42 -12.22 -10.97
CA ALA A 343 -0.77 -12.93 -11.47
C ALA A 343 -0.49 -13.85 -12.67
N TRP A 344 -1.53 -14.57 -13.09
CA TRP A 344 -1.44 -15.53 -14.17
C TRP A 344 -0.91 -14.89 -15.46
N ASN A 345 0.10 -15.52 -16.06
CA ASN A 345 0.72 -15.08 -17.30
C ASN A 345 1.21 -16.29 -18.12
N SER A 346 1.66 -16.07 -19.35
CA SER A 346 2.10 -17.12 -20.27
C SER A 346 3.41 -17.82 -19.87
N GLY A 347 4.10 -17.37 -18.82
CA GLY A 347 5.29 -18.02 -18.26
C GLY A 347 5.01 -19.13 -17.24
N ARG A 348 3.74 -19.40 -16.91
CA ARG A 348 3.33 -20.44 -15.96
C ARG A 348 3.70 -21.86 -16.44
N VAL A 349 4.01 -22.73 -15.48
CA VAL A 349 4.29 -24.16 -15.77
C VAL A 349 3.07 -24.89 -16.32
N SER A 350 3.30 -25.84 -17.23
CA SER A 350 2.24 -26.50 -18.02
C SER A 350 1.31 -27.45 -17.25
N PHE A 351 1.58 -27.69 -15.96
CA PHE A 351 0.72 -28.48 -15.07
C PHE A 351 -0.14 -27.61 -14.12
N ALA A 352 -0.01 -26.29 -14.21
CA ALA A 352 -0.96 -25.34 -13.63
C ALA A 352 -2.02 -24.92 -14.67
N SER A 353 -3.13 -24.32 -14.26
CA SER A 353 -4.15 -23.82 -15.19
C SER A 353 -4.89 -22.59 -14.67
N ASN A 354 -5.06 -21.59 -15.53
CA ASN A 354 -6.11 -20.60 -15.36
C ASN A 354 -7.45 -21.28 -15.67
N ILE A 355 -8.33 -21.37 -14.68
CA ILE A 355 -9.60 -22.12 -14.79
C ILE A 355 -10.76 -21.19 -15.22
N THR A 356 -11.90 -21.77 -15.58
CA THR A 356 -13.12 -20.99 -15.86
C THR A 356 -13.90 -20.72 -14.57
N ALA A 357 -14.79 -19.71 -14.61
CA ALA A 357 -15.68 -19.39 -13.50
C ALA A 357 -16.51 -20.61 -13.04
N ASP A 358 -17.00 -21.45 -13.95
CA ASP A 358 -17.71 -22.70 -13.61
C ASP A 358 -16.88 -23.65 -12.73
N VAL A 359 -15.57 -23.75 -12.98
CA VAL A 359 -14.66 -24.57 -12.17
C VAL A 359 -14.34 -23.86 -10.86
N ALA A 360 -14.09 -22.56 -10.87
CA ALA A 360 -13.83 -21.75 -9.67
C ALA A 360 -15.02 -21.76 -8.70
N ASN A 361 -16.25 -21.74 -9.22
CA ASN A 361 -17.49 -21.87 -8.45
C ASN A 361 -17.56 -23.16 -7.62
N SER A 362 -16.90 -24.24 -8.04
CA SER A 362 -16.80 -25.48 -7.25
C SER A 362 -15.89 -25.37 -6.01
N PHE A 363 -15.06 -24.33 -5.94
CA PHE A 363 -14.12 -24.06 -4.85
C PHE A 363 -14.59 -22.99 -3.85
N LEU A 364 -15.67 -22.25 -4.14
CA LEU A 364 -16.32 -21.37 -3.17
C LEU A 364 -16.71 -22.15 -1.90
N ALA A 365 -16.55 -21.56 -0.71
CA ALA A 365 -16.68 -22.25 0.58
C ALA A 365 -17.99 -23.07 0.73
N GLY A 366 -19.12 -22.58 0.22
CA GLY A 366 -20.42 -23.27 0.24
C GLY A 366 -20.52 -24.54 -0.60
N ASN A 367 -19.65 -24.69 -1.61
CA ASN A 367 -19.54 -25.87 -2.47
C ASN A 367 -18.32 -26.73 -2.10
N PHE A 368 -17.25 -26.09 -1.61
CA PHE A 368 -16.02 -26.75 -1.19
C PHE A 368 -16.21 -27.54 0.10
N PHE A 369 -16.91 -26.98 1.10
CA PHE A 369 -17.30 -27.69 2.32
C PHE A 369 -18.63 -28.44 2.15
N SER A 370 -18.82 -29.49 2.96
CA SER A 370 -20.10 -30.21 3.06
C SER A 370 -21.17 -29.46 3.87
N SER A 371 -20.77 -28.42 4.61
CA SER A 371 -21.63 -27.40 5.21
C SER A 371 -20.78 -26.22 5.65
N THR A 372 -21.34 -25.02 5.67
CA THR A 372 -20.73 -23.80 6.24
C THR A 372 -21.33 -23.42 7.61
N SER A 373 -22.32 -24.15 8.12
CA SER A 373 -23.11 -23.78 9.32
C SER A 373 -22.33 -23.77 10.65
N TRP A 374 -21.08 -24.22 10.63
CA TRP A 374 -20.14 -24.21 11.76
C TRP A 374 -19.17 -23.02 11.75
N ILE A 375 -19.05 -22.34 10.60
CA ILE A 375 -18.23 -21.13 10.45
C ILE A 375 -18.92 -20.02 11.26
N LEU A 376 -18.18 -19.34 12.13
CA LEU A 376 -18.70 -18.18 12.84
C LEU A 376 -19.04 -17.07 11.84
N ASN A 377 -20.30 -16.61 11.85
CA ASN A 377 -20.68 -15.43 11.10
C ASN A 377 -20.12 -14.18 11.81
N ALA A 378 -18.97 -13.68 11.33
CA ALA A 378 -18.16 -12.64 11.96
C ALA A 378 -18.76 -11.21 11.90
N THR A 379 -20.03 -11.05 11.49
CA THR A 379 -20.67 -9.76 11.25
C THR A 379 -21.17 -9.06 12.53
N ALA A 380 -20.26 -8.67 13.42
CA ALA A 380 -20.43 -7.62 14.45
C ALA A 380 -19.07 -7.34 15.13
N VAL A 381 -18.60 -6.11 15.42
CA VAL A 381 -19.16 -4.73 15.37
C VAL A 381 -20.68 -4.62 15.62
N PRO A 382 -21.13 -4.63 16.88
CA PRO A 382 -22.55 -4.47 17.20
C PRO A 382 -23.05 -3.04 17.01
N THR A 383 -24.14 -2.86 16.27
CA THR A 383 -25.01 -1.68 16.39
C THR A 383 -25.72 -1.67 17.77
N PRO A 384 -25.87 -0.52 18.45
CA PRO A 384 -26.51 -0.48 19.77
C PRO A 384 -28.04 -0.53 19.68
N THR A 385 -28.69 -1.53 20.32
CA THR A 385 -30.17 -1.60 20.38
C THR A 385 -30.74 -1.30 21.76
N THR A 386 -31.39 -0.12 21.85
CA THR A 386 -32.65 0.17 22.58
C THR A 386 -32.75 0.03 24.09
N VAL A 387 -33.11 1.16 24.75
CA VAL A 387 -34.01 1.22 25.92
C VAL A 387 -34.80 2.54 25.85
N PRO A 388 -36.07 2.63 26.30
CA PRO A 388 -37.25 1.86 25.88
C PRO A 388 -38.23 2.73 25.04
N SER A 389 -39.23 2.14 24.39
CA SER A 389 -40.26 2.93 23.68
C SER A 389 -41.18 3.71 24.63
N ALA A 390 -41.31 5.02 24.41
CA ALA A 390 -42.56 5.73 24.66
C ALA A 390 -43.54 5.43 23.50
N THR A 391 -44.81 5.15 23.82
CA THR A 391 -45.81 4.73 22.83
C THR A 391 -46.47 5.90 22.08
N THR A 392 -46.41 5.88 20.74
CA THR A 392 -47.53 6.37 19.88
C THR A 392 -47.53 5.76 18.47
N THR A 393 -48.56 4.96 18.18
CA THR A 393 -49.27 4.82 16.88
C THR A 393 -48.53 4.95 15.54
N THR A 394 -48.31 3.80 14.88
CA THR A 394 -48.70 3.46 13.47
C THR A 394 -48.78 4.60 12.42
N THR A 395 -48.12 4.49 11.26
CA THR A 395 -48.57 3.63 10.13
C THR A 395 -47.53 3.50 8.99
N ALA A 396 -47.72 2.47 8.14
CA ALA A 396 -47.27 2.36 6.74
C ALA A 396 -45.76 2.26 6.39
N SER A 397 -45.29 1.01 6.35
CA SER A 397 -44.40 0.38 5.36
C SER A 397 -43.59 1.22 4.36
N ALA A 398 -42.26 1.03 4.40
CA ALA A 398 -41.38 1.06 3.22
C ALA A 398 -40.56 -0.26 3.18
N THR A 399 -40.20 -0.76 2.00
CA THR A 399 -39.56 -2.08 1.85
C THR A 399 -38.06 -1.94 1.65
N ALA A 400 -37.27 -2.34 2.66
CA ALA A 400 -35.82 -2.44 2.52
C ALA A 400 -35.45 -3.54 1.50
N ILE A 401 -34.66 -3.18 0.49
CA ILE A 401 -34.14 -4.14 -0.51
C ILE A 401 -32.97 -4.88 0.14
N SER A 402 -33.01 -6.21 0.08
CA SER A 402 -32.01 -7.10 0.67
C SER A 402 -31.70 -8.25 -0.28
N THR A 403 -30.50 -8.83 -0.13
CA THR A 403 -29.78 -9.71 -1.08
C THR A 403 -29.28 -9.02 -2.35
N PHE A 404 -28.02 -9.28 -2.70
CA PHE A 404 -27.40 -8.79 -3.93
C PHE A 404 -27.94 -9.57 -5.13
N VAL A 405 -28.24 -8.83 -6.20
CA VAL A 405 -28.55 -9.44 -7.49
C VAL A 405 -27.26 -9.58 -8.28
N SER A 406 -27.05 -10.75 -8.90
CA SER A 406 -25.86 -11.00 -9.72
C SER A 406 -25.78 -10.01 -10.87
N LEU A 407 -24.63 -9.34 -11.01
CA LEU A 407 -24.41 -8.30 -12.00
C LEU A 407 -24.14 -8.82 -13.42
N SER A 408 -24.03 -10.13 -13.62
CA SER A 408 -23.93 -10.75 -14.94
C SER A 408 -25.30 -11.08 -15.56
N THR A 409 -26.40 -10.84 -14.83
CA THR A 409 -27.77 -11.07 -15.32
C THR A 409 -28.73 -9.94 -14.91
N PRO A 410 -29.67 -9.50 -15.78
CA PRO A 410 -30.66 -8.50 -15.40
C PRO A 410 -31.53 -8.93 -14.20
N PRO A 411 -31.72 -8.06 -13.18
CA PRO A 411 -32.69 -8.29 -12.12
C PRO A 411 -34.11 -8.51 -12.65
N VAL A 412 -34.93 -9.25 -11.90
CA VAL A 412 -36.33 -9.50 -12.28
C VAL A 412 -37.09 -8.17 -12.35
N ASN A 413 -37.75 -7.93 -13.49
CA ASN A 413 -38.41 -6.66 -13.87
C ASN A 413 -37.46 -5.46 -14.17
N ALA A 414 -36.16 -5.67 -14.31
CA ALA A 414 -35.25 -4.62 -14.79
C ALA A 414 -35.51 -4.28 -16.27
N VAL A 415 -35.48 -2.98 -16.59
CA VAL A 415 -35.44 -2.52 -17.98
C VAL A 415 -34.00 -2.61 -18.48
N THR A 416 -33.77 -3.40 -19.54
CA THR A 416 -32.43 -3.64 -20.07
C THR A 416 -32.01 -2.64 -21.14
N VAL A 417 -30.74 -2.22 -21.11
CA VAL A 417 -30.11 -1.32 -22.07
C VAL A 417 -28.90 -2.01 -22.71
N SER A 418 -28.77 -1.94 -24.04
CA SER A 418 -27.63 -2.51 -24.80
C SER A 418 -27.40 -1.74 -26.08
N GLN A 419 -26.19 -1.18 -26.30
CA GLN A 419 -25.86 -0.41 -27.50
C GLN A 419 -26.13 -1.17 -28.82
N THR A 420 -25.98 -2.49 -28.79
CA THR A 420 -26.15 -3.37 -29.96
C THR A 420 -27.62 -3.73 -30.23
N GLY A 421 -28.54 -3.43 -29.30
CA GLY A 421 -29.91 -3.95 -29.30
C GLY A 421 -30.01 -5.44 -28.96
N VAL A 422 -28.89 -6.16 -28.80
CA VAL A 422 -28.89 -7.57 -28.35
C VAL A 422 -29.06 -7.58 -26.83
N ASN A 423 -30.03 -8.36 -26.34
CA ASN A 423 -30.45 -8.48 -24.93
C ASN A 423 -31.00 -7.20 -24.25
N GLY A 424 -30.85 -6.02 -24.87
CA GLY A 424 -31.42 -4.76 -24.42
C GLY A 424 -32.84 -4.53 -24.94
N SER A 425 -33.72 -4.04 -24.06
CA SER A 425 -35.04 -3.52 -24.42
C SER A 425 -34.94 -2.12 -25.05
N PHE A 426 -33.86 -1.39 -24.76
CA PHE A 426 -33.52 -0.08 -25.33
C PHE A 426 -32.05 -0.04 -25.77
N SER A 427 -31.75 0.76 -26.78
CA SER A 427 -30.37 1.02 -27.24
C SER A 427 -29.68 2.19 -26.53
N THR A 428 -30.42 2.96 -25.75
CA THR A 428 -29.94 4.14 -25.01
C THR A 428 -30.51 4.17 -23.59
N ILE A 429 -29.74 4.74 -22.66
CA ILE A 429 -30.07 4.85 -21.25
C ILE A 429 -31.23 5.84 -21.06
N GLN A 430 -31.21 6.98 -21.77
CA GLN A 430 -32.31 7.95 -21.68
C GLN A 430 -33.65 7.37 -22.16
N SER A 431 -33.68 6.55 -23.21
CA SER A 431 -34.94 5.94 -23.67
C SER A 431 -35.48 4.89 -22.69
N ALA A 432 -34.60 4.16 -21.99
CA ALA A 432 -35.02 3.31 -20.88
C ALA A 432 -35.61 4.12 -19.71
N ILE A 433 -34.96 5.21 -19.28
CA ILE A 433 -35.49 6.11 -18.23
C ILE A 433 -36.88 6.66 -18.62
N ASN A 434 -37.03 7.11 -19.87
CA ASN A 434 -38.28 7.66 -20.39
C ASN A 434 -39.42 6.62 -20.50
N SER A 435 -39.12 5.31 -20.39
CA SER A 435 -40.11 4.23 -20.42
C SER A 435 -40.74 3.93 -19.05
N LEU A 436 -40.12 4.41 -17.97
CA LEU A 436 -40.49 4.07 -16.59
C LEU A 436 -41.59 5.00 -16.05
N ALA A 437 -42.64 4.43 -15.47
CA ALA A 437 -43.72 5.19 -14.83
C ALA A 437 -43.17 6.06 -13.68
N ASP A 438 -43.49 7.36 -13.67
CA ASP A 438 -42.78 8.38 -12.88
C ASP A 438 -42.57 8.00 -11.40
N ALA A 439 -43.65 7.85 -10.63
CA ALA A 439 -43.62 7.56 -9.19
C ALA A 439 -43.36 6.09 -8.82
N GLY A 440 -43.10 5.21 -9.79
CA GLY A 440 -42.86 3.79 -9.54
C GLY A 440 -41.42 3.49 -9.11
N SER A 441 -41.22 2.56 -8.16
CA SER A 441 -39.89 1.98 -7.95
C SER A 441 -39.47 1.19 -9.20
N ALA A 442 -38.23 1.39 -9.66
CA ALA A 442 -37.73 0.86 -10.92
C ALA A 442 -36.26 0.42 -10.87
N ILE A 443 -35.90 -0.50 -11.77
CA ILE A 443 -34.55 -0.99 -11.96
C ILE A 443 -34.17 -0.86 -13.45
N ILE A 444 -32.98 -0.34 -13.73
CA ILE A 444 -32.35 -0.41 -15.05
C ILE A 444 -31.11 -1.30 -14.95
N PHE A 445 -30.86 -2.10 -15.98
CA PHE A 445 -29.65 -2.92 -16.12
C PHE A 445 -28.99 -2.64 -17.47
N ILE A 446 -27.72 -2.24 -17.45
CA ILE A 446 -26.98 -1.79 -18.63
C ILE A 446 -25.92 -2.85 -18.99
N TYR A 447 -26.00 -3.41 -20.20
CA TYR A 447 -25.00 -4.33 -20.74
C TYR A 447 -23.69 -3.59 -21.14
N PRO A 448 -22.55 -4.29 -21.27
CA PRO A 448 -21.24 -3.69 -21.54
C PRO A 448 -21.25 -2.71 -22.72
N GLY A 449 -20.55 -1.59 -22.60
CA GLY A 449 -20.49 -0.58 -23.66
C GLY A 449 -20.10 0.82 -23.19
N VAL A 450 -19.86 1.69 -24.18
CA VAL A 450 -19.48 3.11 -23.98
C VAL A 450 -20.59 3.99 -24.52
N TYR A 451 -21.53 4.34 -23.65
CA TYR A 451 -22.76 5.06 -23.94
C TYR A 451 -22.50 6.57 -24.01
N THR A 452 -22.32 7.09 -25.22
CA THR A 452 -22.16 8.53 -25.45
C THR A 452 -23.52 9.24 -25.38
N GLU A 453 -23.93 9.64 -24.17
CA GLU A 453 -25.26 10.19 -23.86
C GLU A 453 -25.19 11.37 -22.88
N MET A 454 -26.24 12.21 -22.89
CA MET A 454 -26.49 13.25 -21.89
C MET A 454 -27.69 12.84 -21.03
N VAL A 455 -27.47 11.89 -20.13
CA VAL A 455 -28.52 11.25 -19.33
C VAL A 455 -29.05 12.22 -18.27
N TYR A 456 -30.36 12.42 -18.21
CA TYR A 456 -31.06 13.26 -17.25
C TYR A 456 -32.20 12.51 -16.57
N ILE A 457 -32.19 12.50 -15.24
CA ILE A 457 -33.12 11.75 -14.39
C ILE A 457 -33.85 12.69 -13.44
N THR A 458 -35.16 12.86 -13.64
CA THR A 458 -36.04 13.68 -12.78
C THR A 458 -37.25 12.89 -12.25
N ARG A 459 -37.22 11.55 -12.34
CA ARG A 459 -38.36 10.71 -11.98
C ARG A 459 -38.58 10.66 -10.47
N THR A 460 -39.82 10.84 -10.02
CA THR A 460 -40.14 10.91 -8.59
C THR A 460 -40.04 9.57 -7.84
N GLY A 461 -40.18 8.44 -8.54
CA GLY A 461 -40.08 7.10 -7.94
C GLY A 461 -38.64 6.62 -7.72
N PRO A 462 -38.39 5.74 -6.74
CA PRO A 462 -37.08 5.13 -6.50
C PRO A 462 -36.48 4.50 -7.76
N LEU A 463 -35.17 4.59 -7.93
CA LEU A 463 -34.49 4.06 -9.12
C LEU A 463 -33.12 3.50 -8.77
N THR A 464 -32.87 2.24 -9.14
CA THR A 464 -31.53 1.64 -9.12
C THR A 464 -31.05 1.39 -10.54
N ILE A 465 -29.82 1.79 -10.85
CA ILE A 465 -29.14 1.50 -12.11
C ILE A 465 -27.94 0.59 -11.84
N TYR A 466 -27.96 -0.59 -12.45
CA TYR A 466 -26.86 -1.54 -12.45
C TYR A 466 -26.12 -1.48 -13.80
N GLY A 467 -24.80 -1.39 -13.76
CA GLY A 467 -23.94 -1.79 -14.88
C GLY A 467 -23.60 -3.27 -14.80
N TYR A 468 -23.39 -3.89 -15.95
CA TYR A 468 -22.98 -5.28 -16.06
C TYR A 468 -21.55 -5.51 -15.53
N ASN A 469 -21.38 -6.63 -14.84
CA ASN A 469 -20.08 -7.20 -14.46
C ASN A 469 -20.10 -8.69 -14.85
N GLU A 470 -19.03 -9.19 -15.48
CA GLU A 470 -18.99 -10.56 -15.99
C GLU A 470 -18.88 -11.61 -14.88
N ASP A 471 -18.14 -11.30 -13.80
CA ASP A 471 -17.92 -12.21 -12.67
C ASP A 471 -19.20 -12.43 -11.83
N GLY A 472 -20.06 -11.41 -11.76
CA GLY A 472 -21.42 -11.51 -11.22
C GLY A 472 -21.55 -11.90 -9.75
N ASP A 473 -20.46 -11.86 -8.98
CA ASP A 473 -20.35 -12.34 -7.59
C ASP A 473 -21.03 -11.42 -6.54
N GLY A 474 -21.23 -10.16 -6.88
CA GLY A 474 -21.79 -9.12 -6.01
C GLY A 474 -20.77 -8.35 -5.18
N ILE A 475 -19.45 -8.58 -5.39
CA ILE A 475 -18.39 -7.78 -4.79
C ILE A 475 -18.20 -6.53 -5.66
N LEU A 476 -18.59 -5.38 -5.13
CA LEU A 476 -18.53 -4.12 -5.88
C LEU A 476 -17.11 -3.55 -5.84
N THR A 477 -16.23 -4.07 -6.69
CA THR A 477 -15.00 -3.39 -7.08
C THR A 477 -15.31 -2.21 -8.02
N TYR A 478 -14.43 -1.21 -8.08
CA TYR A 478 -14.45 -0.24 -9.18
C TYR A 478 -13.67 -0.75 -10.39
N THR A 479 -12.86 -1.81 -10.25
CA THR A 479 -11.95 -2.28 -11.31
C THR A 479 -12.72 -2.81 -12.50
N ASP A 480 -13.79 -3.57 -12.26
CA ASP A 480 -14.36 -4.53 -13.22
C ASP A 480 -15.61 -3.97 -13.93
N ASN A 481 -15.81 -2.65 -13.84
CA ASN A 481 -16.89 -1.91 -14.49
C ASN A 481 -16.79 -1.92 -16.03
N THR A 482 -17.63 -2.74 -16.68
CA THR A 482 -17.70 -2.86 -18.14
C THR A 482 -18.57 -1.80 -18.84
N VAL A 483 -19.26 -0.95 -18.07
CA VAL A 483 -20.21 0.06 -18.55
C VAL A 483 -19.68 1.46 -18.30
N THR A 484 -19.60 2.27 -19.35
CA THR A 484 -19.20 3.68 -19.26
C THR A 484 -20.25 4.59 -19.89
N ILE A 485 -20.75 5.58 -19.14
CA ILE A 485 -21.55 6.70 -19.67
C ILE A 485 -20.60 7.86 -19.93
N THR A 486 -20.64 8.51 -21.09
CA THR A 486 -19.63 9.52 -21.44
C THR A 486 -20.09 10.64 -22.36
N ASN A 487 -19.38 11.76 -22.32
CA ASN A 487 -19.44 12.84 -23.29
C ASN A 487 -18.06 13.53 -23.42
N ASN A 488 -18.01 14.63 -24.17
CA ASN A 488 -16.90 15.58 -24.16
C ASN A 488 -17.47 17.00 -24.24
N VAL A 489 -17.86 17.57 -23.10
CA VAL A 489 -18.59 18.85 -23.01
C VAL A 489 -17.99 19.71 -21.92
N SER A 490 -17.55 20.93 -22.26
CA SER A 490 -17.17 21.94 -21.26
C SER A 490 -18.40 22.67 -20.72
N ALA A 491 -18.44 22.91 -19.41
CA ALA A 491 -19.44 23.76 -18.78
C ALA A 491 -19.47 25.17 -19.37
N VAL A 492 -18.30 25.73 -19.72
CA VAL A 492 -18.19 27.05 -20.34
C VAL A 492 -18.86 27.08 -21.72
N ALA A 493 -18.80 25.97 -22.47
CA ALA A 493 -19.38 25.87 -23.80
C ALA A 493 -20.91 25.68 -23.79
N ILE A 494 -21.46 25.08 -22.72
CA ILE A 494 -22.92 24.84 -22.56
C ILE A 494 -23.61 25.81 -21.57
N GLY A 495 -22.82 26.63 -20.87
CA GLY A 495 -23.27 27.73 -20.02
C GLY A 495 -23.63 27.38 -18.56
N GLN A 496 -23.47 26.12 -18.14
CA GLN A 496 -23.72 25.61 -16.79
C GLN A 496 -22.89 24.35 -16.50
N ASP A 497 -22.50 24.17 -15.25
CA ASP A 497 -21.68 23.02 -14.80
C ASP A 497 -22.50 21.72 -14.84
N ASP A 498 -23.71 21.71 -14.27
CA ASP A 498 -24.66 20.59 -14.38
C ASP A 498 -24.83 20.14 -15.83
N PHE A 499 -25.04 21.07 -16.77
CA PHE A 499 -25.30 20.74 -18.17
C PHE A 499 -24.10 20.11 -18.89
N SER A 500 -22.90 20.19 -18.32
CA SER A 500 -21.73 19.49 -18.84
C SER A 500 -21.68 18.00 -18.47
N ALA A 501 -22.47 17.53 -17.50
CA ALA A 501 -22.41 16.15 -17.04
C ALA A 501 -23.13 15.15 -17.98
N PRO A 502 -22.47 14.04 -18.39
CA PRO A 502 -23.12 12.95 -19.11
C PRO A 502 -24.13 12.15 -18.26
N LEU A 503 -24.08 12.25 -16.93
CA LEU A 503 -25.12 11.75 -16.02
C LEU A 503 -25.57 12.85 -15.04
N ARG A 504 -26.87 13.15 -15.06
CA ARG A 504 -27.49 14.22 -14.24
C ARG A 504 -28.68 13.66 -13.47
N VAL A 505 -28.56 13.63 -12.14
CA VAL A 505 -29.51 12.97 -11.24
C VAL A 505 -30.18 14.02 -10.35
N HIS A 506 -31.39 14.44 -10.74
CA HIS A 506 -32.18 15.48 -10.07
C HIS A 506 -33.42 14.84 -9.43
N LYS A 507 -33.20 13.87 -8.52
CA LYS A 507 -34.25 13.06 -7.89
C LYS A 507 -33.79 12.31 -6.63
N ASP A 508 -34.69 12.13 -5.66
CA ASP A 508 -34.44 11.43 -4.39
C ASP A 508 -34.60 9.90 -4.51
N ASP A 509 -33.96 9.10 -3.65
CA ASP A 509 -33.96 7.62 -3.70
C ASP A 509 -33.33 7.06 -5.00
N PHE A 510 -32.03 7.27 -5.18
CA PHE A 510 -31.27 6.81 -6.35
C PHE A 510 -30.07 5.95 -5.96
N ASN A 511 -29.89 4.82 -6.64
CA ASN A 511 -28.69 3.98 -6.50
C ASN A 511 -27.99 3.80 -7.85
N LEU A 512 -26.68 4.07 -7.92
CA LEU A 512 -25.81 3.76 -9.06
C LEU A 512 -24.80 2.68 -8.65
N ILE A 513 -24.76 1.57 -9.37
CA ILE A 513 -23.99 0.37 -9.01
C ILE A 513 -23.17 -0.10 -10.21
N ASN A 514 -21.85 -0.26 -10.04
CA ASN A 514 -20.94 -0.86 -11.02
C ASN A 514 -20.95 -0.13 -12.41
N VAL A 515 -20.86 1.21 -12.40
CA VAL A 515 -20.88 2.06 -13.61
C VAL A 515 -19.74 3.07 -13.59
N ASN A 516 -19.10 3.27 -14.74
CA ASN A 516 -18.18 4.38 -14.99
C ASN A 516 -18.95 5.57 -15.58
N VAL A 517 -18.60 6.79 -15.18
CA VAL A 517 -19.09 8.02 -15.81
C VAL A 517 -17.90 8.93 -16.11
N GLN A 518 -17.76 9.37 -17.36
CA GLN A 518 -16.59 10.13 -17.83
C GLN A 518 -16.97 11.33 -18.70
N ASN A 519 -16.57 12.53 -18.29
CA ASN A 519 -16.48 13.67 -19.21
C ASN A 519 -15.04 13.77 -19.73
N GLN A 520 -14.88 13.68 -21.04
CA GLN A 520 -13.57 13.68 -21.70
C GLN A 520 -12.99 15.08 -21.89
N PHE A 521 -13.69 16.14 -21.47
CA PHE A 521 -13.18 17.51 -21.55
C PHE A 521 -12.09 17.75 -20.50
N ASN A 522 -10.85 17.88 -20.94
CA ASN A 522 -9.66 17.80 -20.09
C ASN A 522 -8.81 19.08 -19.99
N THR A 523 -9.37 20.24 -20.36
CA THR A 523 -8.68 21.55 -20.33
C THR A 523 -9.44 22.63 -19.54
N GLY A 524 -10.30 22.22 -18.60
CA GLY A 524 -11.12 23.13 -17.77
C GLY A 524 -12.36 22.42 -17.23
N ILE A 525 -13.36 23.20 -16.80
CA ILE A 525 -14.59 22.70 -16.19
C ILE A 525 -15.33 21.74 -17.13
N GLY A 526 -15.57 20.52 -16.64
CA GLY A 526 -16.39 19.50 -17.27
C GLY A 526 -16.79 18.45 -16.24
N VAL A 527 -18.04 18.51 -15.77
CA VAL A 527 -18.57 17.60 -14.75
C VAL A 527 -18.75 16.21 -15.33
N ALA A 528 -18.48 15.15 -14.57
CA ALA A 528 -18.79 13.77 -14.95
C ALA A 528 -20.19 13.35 -14.46
N VAL A 529 -20.53 13.65 -13.21
CA VAL A 529 -21.87 13.38 -12.66
C VAL A 529 -22.34 14.51 -11.73
N SER A 530 -23.63 14.84 -11.82
CA SER A 530 -24.29 15.80 -10.92
C SER A 530 -25.43 15.17 -10.11
N TYR A 531 -25.50 15.52 -8.83
CA TYR A 531 -26.45 15.00 -7.85
C TYR A 531 -27.19 16.13 -7.13
N TYR A 532 -28.51 16.17 -7.36
CA TYR A 532 -29.49 17.10 -6.81
C TYR A 532 -30.68 16.30 -6.27
N GLY A 533 -30.52 15.65 -5.12
CA GLY A 533 -31.55 14.84 -4.46
C GLY A 533 -31.00 14.11 -3.25
N THR A 534 -31.86 13.73 -2.30
CA THR A 534 -31.46 13.04 -1.08
C THR A 534 -31.58 11.52 -1.18
N GLN A 535 -30.90 10.80 -0.27
CA GLN A 535 -30.84 9.33 -0.27
C GLN A 535 -30.27 8.78 -1.59
N ILE A 536 -29.10 9.31 -1.98
CA ILE A 536 -28.38 8.92 -3.19
C ILE A 536 -27.18 8.03 -2.84
N GLY A 537 -27.22 6.79 -3.29
CA GLY A 537 -26.15 5.80 -3.12
C GLY A 537 -25.34 5.56 -4.39
N THR A 538 -24.02 5.51 -4.25
CA THR A 538 -23.06 5.16 -5.31
C THR A 538 -22.14 4.06 -4.82
N TYR A 539 -22.04 2.95 -5.57
CA TYR A 539 -21.39 1.73 -5.09
C TYR A 539 -20.55 1.09 -6.21
N GLY A 540 -19.23 1.00 -6.02
CA GLY A 540 -18.31 0.40 -7.02
C GLY A 540 -18.16 1.23 -8.30
N CYS A 541 -18.42 2.54 -8.28
CA CYS A 541 -18.43 3.36 -9.50
C CYS A 541 -17.09 4.05 -9.78
N LYS A 542 -16.86 4.45 -11.04
CA LYS A 542 -15.71 5.30 -11.41
C LYS A 542 -16.20 6.64 -11.97
N PHE A 543 -15.64 7.75 -11.52
CA PHE A 543 -15.93 9.09 -12.05
C PHE A 543 -14.65 9.74 -12.57
N TYR A 544 -14.69 10.24 -13.81
CA TYR A 544 -13.53 10.79 -14.51
C TYR A 544 -13.84 12.14 -15.16
N ALA A 545 -13.11 13.18 -14.79
CA ALA A 545 -12.94 14.38 -15.62
C ALA A 545 -11.63 15.09 -15.27
N TYR A 546 -11.57 16.41 -15.41
CA TYR A 546 -10.38 17.22 -15.13
C TYR A 546 -10.60 18.25 -14.02
N GLN A 547 -11.55 19.16 -14.23
CA GLN A 547 -11.97 20.11 -13.22
C GLN A 547 -13.45 19.87 -12.92
N ASP A 548 -13.83 19.96 -11.64
CA ASP A 548 -15.22 19.91 -11.16
C ASP A 548 -15.91 18.57 -11.49
N THR A 549 -15.22 17.44 -11.26
CA THR A 549 -15.65 16.10 -11.73
C THR A 549 -16.96 15.58 -11.11
N LEU A 550 -17.12 15.71 -9.79
CA LEU A 550 -18.28 15.25 -9.04
C LEU A 550 -19.02 16.45 -8.43
N LEU A 551 -20.17 16.81 -9.01
CA LEU A 551 -21.07 17.82 -8.47
C LEU A 551 -22.02 17.19 -7.46
N THR A 552 -21.69 17.31 -6.18
CA THR A 552 -22.47 16.85 -5.04
C THR A 552 -23.22 18.03 -4.43
N GLU A 553 -24.36 18.41 -4.99
CA GLU A 553 -24.95 19.74 -4.77
C GLU A 553 -26.02 19.80 -3.67
N ILE A 554 -27.04 18.94 -3.69
CA ILE A 554 -28.15 18.98 -2.71
C ILE A 554 -28.52 17.56 -2.26
N GLY A 555 -28.59 17.32 -0.94
CA GLY A 555 -29.14 16.08 -0.35
C GLY A 555 -28.14 15.28 0.48
N GLU A 556 -28.56 14.11 0.99
CA GLU A 556 -27.67 13.10 1.58
C GLU A 556 -27.16 12.14 0.50
N HIS A 557 -25.84 12.11 0.30
CA HIS A 557 -25.17 11.28 -0.72
C HIS A 557 -24.14 10.34 -0.07
N TYR A 558 -24.14 9.06 -0.42
CA TYR A 558 -23.22 8.05 0.08
C TYR A 558 -22.45 7.39 -1.06
N PHE A 559 -21.12 7.38 -0.97
CA PHE A 559 -20.21 6.81 -1.96
C PHE A 559 -19.38 5.71 -1.32
N VAL A 560 -19.35 4.50 -1.90
CA VAL A 560 -18.55 3.38 -1.37
C VAL A 560 -17.88 2.55 -2.47
N ASN A 561 -16.71 1.99 -2.15
CA ASN A 561 -15.85 1.20 -3.05
C ASN A 561 -15.58 1.89 -4.40
N SER A 562 -15.61 3.22 -4.47
CA SER A 562 -15.62 3.96 -5.73
C SER A 562 -14.24 4.59 -6.02
N TYR A 563 -14.07 5.12 -7.23
CA TYR A 563 -12.85 5.78 -7.70
C TYR A 563 -13.21 7.11 -8.36
N ILE A 564 -12.58 8.21 -7.94
CA ILE A 564 -12.92 9.58 -8.38
C ILE A 564 -11.62 10.25 -8.84
N GLU A 565 -11.53 10.59 -10.12
CA GLU A 565 -10.30 11.10 -10.76
C GLU A 565 -10.51 12.48 -11.39
N GLY A 566 -9.62 13.41 -11.04
CA GLY A 566 -9.64 14.79 -11.49
C GLY A 566 -8.35 15.54 -11.15
N ALA A 567 -8.37 16.87 -11.13
CA ALA A 567 -7.22 17.72 -10.83
C ALA A 567 -7.59 18.96 -10.00
N ILE A 568 -8.64 19.69 -10.42
CA ILE A 568 -9.04 20.96 -9.79
C ILE A 568 -10.45 20.81 -9.24
N ASP A 569 -10.61 21.10 -7.95
CA ASP A 569 -11.90 21.18 -7.23
C ASP A 569 -12.80 19.96 -7.47
N TYR A 570 -12.21 18.77 -7.67
CA TYR A 570 -12.89 17.72 -8.41
C TYR A 570 -14.03 17.00 -7.66
N ILE A 571 -14.25 17.33 -6.39
CA ILE A 571 -15.47 17.07 -5.62
C ILE A 571 -15.99 18.41 -5.08
N PHE A 572 -17.12 18.90 -5.60
CA PHE A 572 -17.63 20.25 -5.32
C PHE A 572 -19.16 20.31 -5.19
N GLY A 573 -19.65 21.46 -4.69
CA GLY A 573 -21.07 21.71 -4.43
C GLY A 573 -21.32 22.36 -3.06
N GLN A 574 -22.52 22.87 -2.83
CA GLN A 574 -22.82 23.82 -1.74
C GLN A 574 -23.66 23.26 -0.59
N TYR A 575 -24.66 22.43 -0.84
CA TYR A 575 -25.70 22.07 0.15
C TYR A 575 -25.76 20.59 0.57
N SER A 576 -25.00 19.70 -0.08
CA SER A 576 -25.05 18.25 0.21
C SER A 576 -24.31 17.83 1.49
N LYS A 577 -24.87 16.83 2.18
CA LYS A 577 -24.17 16.00 3.15
C LYS A 577 -23.61 14.80 2.38
N ALA A 578 -22.34 14.85 1.98
CA ALA A 578 -21.70 13.77 1.23
C ALA A 578 -20.77 12.93 2.13
N PHE A 579 -20.97 11.62 2.16
CA PHE A 579 -20.14 10.69 2.90
C PHE A 579 -19.47 9.71 1.94
N PHE A 580 -18.15 9.75 1.90
CA PHE A 580 -17.29 8.86 1.14
C PHE A 580 -16.71 7.80 2.07
N GLN A 581 -16.81 6.55 1.68
CA GLN A 581 -16.41 5.37 2.43
C GLN A 581 -15.53 4.50 1.53
N SER A 582 -14.35 4.06 1.98
CA SER A 582 -13.57 3.05 1.23
C SER A 582 -13.42 3.38 -0.27
N THR A 583 -13.22 4.67 -0.56
CA THR A 583 -13.24 5.27 -1.91
C THR A 583 -11.90 5.94 -2.19
N ILE A 584 -11.43 5.85 -3.43
CA ILE A 584 -10.17 6.46 -3.85
C ILE A 584 -10.45 7.80 -4.55
N MET A 585 -9.73 8.84 -4.14
CA MET A 585 -9.64 10.12 -4.83
C MET A 585 -8.25 10.21 -5.49
N ALA A 586 -8.21 10.21 -6.82
CA ALA A 586 -6.98 10.14 -7.60
C ALA A 586 -6.70 11.47 -8.33
N SER A 587 -5.62 12.15 -7.96
CA SER A 587 -5.23 13.43 -8.56
C SER A 587 -4.36 13.22 -9.80
N THR A 588 -4.76 13.80 -10.93
CA THR A 588 -4.03 13.77 -12.22
C THR A 588 -3.08 14.95 -12.41
N ARG A 589 -3.24 16.02 -11.62
CA ARG A 589 -2.33 17.17 -11.52
C ARG A 589 -2.30 17.71 -10.10
N TYR A 590 -1.32 18.58 -9.83
CA TYR A 590 -1.37 19.53 -8.73
C TYR A 590 -2.73 20.28 -8.72
N GLY A 591 -3.29 20.54 -7.54
CA GLY A 591 -4.62 21.11 -7.42
C GLY A 591 -5.35 20.71 -6.14
N TYR A 592 -6.66 20.51 -6.22
CA TYR A 592 -7.54 20.45 -5.05
C TYR A 592 -8.54 19.30 -5.17
N VAL A 593 -8.61 18.43 -4.16
CA VAL A 593 -9.59 17.32 -4.13
C VAL A 593 -11.01 17.85 -3.91
N THR A 594 -11.18 18.86 -3.06
CA THR A 594 -12.52 19.36 -2.68
C THR A 594 -12.68 20.88 -2.73
N ALA A 595 -13.88 21.32 -3.14
CA ALA A 595 -14.33 22.70 -3.08
C ALA A 595 -15.75 22.79 -2.46
N ASN A 596 -15.82 22.72 -1.13
CA ASN A 596 -17.10 22.78 -0.41
C ASN A 596 -17.65 24.22 -0.36
N GLY A 597 -18.85 24.42 -0.89
CA GLY A 597 -19.47 25.73 -1.11
C GLY A 597 -20.21 26.35 0.08
N ARG A 598 -20.25 25.69 1.24
CA ARG A 598 -21.12 26.05 2.38
C ARG A 598 -21.03 27.52 2.81
N ALA A 599 -22.16 28.23 2.75
CA ALA A 599 -22.21 29.69 2.79
C ALA A 599 -22.67 30.27 4.15
N SER A 600 -23.32 29.47 5.00
CA SER A 600 -23.84 29.87 6.30
C SER A 600 -23.56 28.82 7.39
N PRO A 601 -23.42 29.21 8.67
CA PRO A 601 -23.30 28.25 9.76
C PRO A 601 -24.58 27.43 9.98
N THR A 602 -25.72 27.85 9.42
CA THR A 602 -27.00 27.10 9.44
C THR A 602 -27.09 26.01 8.38
N ASP A 603 -26.26 26.05 7.33
CA ASP A 603 -26.33 25.09 6.23
C ASP A 603 -25.85 23.72 6.72
N THR A 604 -26.43 22.65 6.20
CA THR A 604 -26.06 21.27 6.53
C THR A 604 -24.87 20.75 5.71
N GLY A 605 -24.46 21.45 4.66
CA GLY A 605 -23.44 21.01 3.70
C GLY A 605 -22.14 20.55 4.36
N ALA A 606 -21.62 19.40 3.94
CA ALA A 606 -20.40 18.81 4.52
C ALA A 606 -19.91 17.64 3.67
N TYR A 607 -18.59 17.48 3.57
CA TYR A 607 -17.99 16.26 3.03
C TYR A 607 -17.26 15.50 4.15
N VAL A 608 -17.48 14.19 4.24
CA VAL A 608 -16.72 13.29 5.12
C VAL A 608 -16.08 12.20 4.27
N PHE A 609 -14.78 12.02 4.42
CA PHE A 609 -14.01 10.92 3.83
C PHE A 609 -13.58 10.00 4.96
N ASN A 610 -14.09 8.77 4.99
CA ASN A 610 -13.82 7.77 6.01
C ASN A 610 -13.27 6.48 5.41
N GLU A 611 -12.14 5.97 5.91
CA GLU A 611 -11.42 4.81 5.35
C GLU A 611 -11.14 4.95 3.83
N CYS A 612 -11.03 6.18 3.33
CA CYS A 612 -10.76 6.49 1.93
C CYS A 612 -9.25 6.60 1.67
N GLU A 613 -8.83 6.73 0.41
CA GLU A 613 -7.44 7.07 0.06
C GLU A 613 -7.37 8.26 -0.90
N VAL A 614 -6.43 9.18 -0.68
CA VAL A 614 -6.07 10.22 -1.65
C VAL A 614 -4.71 9.87 -2.24
N ILE A 615 -4.65 9.69 -3.56
CA ILE A 615 -3.48 9.18 -4.29
C ILE A 615 -3.09 10.09 -5.47
N VAL A 616 -1.84 9.98 -5.92
CA VAL A 616 -1.47 10.35 -7.29
C VAL A 616 -2.12 9.34 -8.25
N SER A 617 -2.83 9.82 -9.29
CA SER A 617 -3.42 8.96 -10.32
C SER A 617 -2.32 8.27 -11.15
N PRO A 618 -2.52 7.02 -11.60
CA PRO A 618 -1.67 6.41 -12.63
C PRO A 618 -1.59 7.20 -13.95
N ASN A 619 -2.54 8.10 -14.19
CA ASN A 619 -2.60 9.00 -15.35
C ASN A 619 -2.02 10.40 -15.04
N ALA A 620 -1.39 10.61 -13.88
CA ALA A 620 -0.96 11.93 -13.43
C ALA A 620 0.27 12.47 -14.16
N VAL A 621 0.42 13.79 -14.17
CA VAL A 621 1.64 14.45 -14.66
C VAL A 621 2.74 14.47 -13.60
N SER A 622 3.99 14.44 -14.06
CA SER A 622 5.16 14.69 -13.21
C SER A 622 5.02 16.04 -12.49
N GLY A 623 5.28 16.05 -11.17
CA GLY A 623 5.01 17.20 -10.29
C GLY A 623 3.59 17.26 -9.69
N THR A 624 2.81 16.17 -9.77
CA THR A 624 1.54 16.04 -9.02
C THR A 624 1.76 15.68 -7.55
N ASP A 625 2.77 14.86 -7.30
CA ASP A 625 3.17 14.44 -5.96
C ASP A 625 3.58 15.65 -5.09
N GLY A 626 3.32 15.60 -3.78
CA GLY A 626 3.52 16.72 -2.85
C GLY A 626 2.74 18.02 -3.18
N ASN A 627 1.85 18.03 -4.17
CA ASN A 627 1.23 19.24 -4.73
C ASN A 627 -0.32 19.16 -4.83
N VAL A 628 -0.93 18.16 -4.19
CA VAL A 628 -2.39 18.03 -4.03
C VAL A 628 -2.82 18.62 -2.68
N TYR A 629 -3.91 19.38 -2.67
CA TYR A 629 -4.56 19.84 -1.44
C TYR A 629 -5.86 19.06 -1.18
N LEU A 630 -6.07 18.66 0.07
CA LEU A 630 -7.30 18.01 0.59
C LEU A 630 -8.56 18.82 0.28
N GLY A 631 -8.43 20.14 0.19
CA GLY A 631 -9.48 21.03 -0.31
C GLY A 631 -9.17 22.51 -0.19
N ARG A 632 -10.13 23.32 -0.66
CA ARG A 632 -10.18 24.77 -0.46
C ARG A 632 -11.62 25.28 -0.24
N PRO A 633 -11.83 26.38 0.49
CA PRO A 633 -13.16 26.79 0.96
C PRO A 633 -13.85 27.69 -0.06
N TRP A 634 -14.64 27.12 -0.96
CA TRP A 634 -15.48 27.90 -1.89
C TRP A 634 -16.51 28.75 -1.13
N GLY A 635 -17.11 28.18 -0.07
CA GLY A 635 -17.96 28.90 0.87
C GLY A 635 -17.23 29.37 2.13
N ALA A 636 -17.68 30.47 2.73
CA ALA A 636 -17.09 31.04 3.95
C ALA A 636 -17.15 30.12 5.18
N TYR A 637 -18.08 29.16 5.18
CA TYR A 637 -18.33 28.20 6.25
C TYR A 637 -18.06 26.75 5.80
N ALA A 638 -17.20 26.58 4.78
CA ALA A 638 -16.85 25.29 4.17
C ALA A 638 -16.48 24.21 5.20
N ARG A 639 -16.99 23.00 5.00
CA ARG A 639 -16.84 21.87 5.92
C ARG A 639 -16.41 20.60 5.19
N VAL A 640 -15.23 20.12 5.52
CA VAL A 640 -14.62 18.91 4.94
C VAL A 640 -13.83 18.18 6.02
N ILE A 641 -14.07 16.88 6.17
CA ILE A 641 -13.46 16.04 7.19
C ILE A 641 -12.79 14.85 6.51
N TYR A 642 -11.50 14.65 6.71
CA TYR A 642 -10.80 13.41 6.37
C TYR A 642 -10.52 12.65 7.66
N MET A 643 -11.09 11.46 7.80
CA MET A 643 -10.95 10.62 8.99
C MET A 643 -10.58 9.18 8.62
N ASN A 644 -9.74 8.52 9.43
CA ASN A 644 -9.35 7.13 9.25
C ASN A 644 -8.83 6.79 7.83
N SER A 645 -8.31 7.77 7.09
CA SER A 645 -8.08 7.68 5.63
C SER A 645 -6.59 7.71 5.28
N GLY A 646 -6.21 7.03 4.20
CA GLY A 646 -4.86 7.03 3.65
C GLY A 646 -4.58 8.31 2.87
N LEU A 647 -3.67 9.14 3.39
CA LEU A 647 -3.16 10.33 2.75
C LEU A 647 -1.74 10.03 2.26
N THR A 648 -1.57 9.85 0.95
CA THR A 648 -0.26 9.61 0.33
C THR A 648 0.61 10.86 0.31
N ASP A 649 1.87 10.69 -0.05
CA ASP A 649 2.85 11.74 -0.39
C ASP A 649 2.28 12.83 -1.32
N ALA A 650 1.27 12.51 -2.13
CA ALA A 650 0.50 13.45 -2.94
C ALA A 650 0.09 14.74 -2.20
N ILE A 651 -0.23 14.64 -0.89
CA ILE A 651 -0.74 15.76 -0.11
C ILE A 651 0.37 16.77 0.24
N ASN A 652 0.24 17.98 -0.29
CA ASN A 652 1.08 19.11 0.02
C ASN A 652 1.17 19.35 1.56
N PRO A 653 2.33 19.70 2.12
CA PRO A 653 2.49 19.82 3.58
C PRO A 653 1.46 20.73 4.25
N ALA A 654 1.05 21.82 3.60
CA ALA A 654 0.04 22.74 4.11
C ALA A 654 -1.38 22.15 4.17
N GLY A 655 -1.62 21.05 3.44
CA GLY A 655 -2.83 20.20 3.44
C GLY A 655 -4.04 20.80 2.77
N TRP A 656 -4.34 22.06 3.08
CA TRP A 656 -5.50 22.80 2.61
C TRP A 656 -5.06 24.16 2.06
N HIS A 657 -5.83 24.71 1.13
CA HIS A 657 -5.48 25.96 0.45
C HIS A 657 -6.57 27.02 0.64
N VAL A 658 -6.19 28.29 0.63
CA VAL A 658 -7.16 29.42 0.67
C VAL A 658 -7.84 29.59 -0.68
N TRP A 659 -9.11 30.00 -0.71
CA TRP A 659 -9.79 30.28 -1.98
C TRP A 659 -9.25 31.54 -2.66
N THR A 660 -8.97 32.58 -1.87
CA THR A 660 -8.39 33.85 -2.32
C THR A 660 -7.08 34.12 -1.58
N LYS A 661 -5.99 34.34 -2.32
CA LYS A 661 -4.65 34.60 -1.73
C LYS A 661 -4.71 35.79 -0.76
N GLY A 662 -4.28 35.56 0.49
CA GLY A 662 -4.28 36.56 1.56
C GLY A 662 -5.57 36.65 2.38
N VAL A 663 -6.61 35.86 2.08
CA VAL A 663 -7.82 35.73 2.91
C VAL A 663 -7.72 34.47 3.75
N ILE A 664 -7.61 34.62 5.08
CA ILE A 664 -7.75 33.51 6.02
C ILE A 664 -9.25 33.30 6.28
N PRO A 665 -9.80 32.09 6.05
CA PRO A 665 -11.15 31.75 6.50
C PRO A 665 -11.19 31.61 8.02
N ASN A 666 -12.17 32.24 8.68
CA ASN A 666 -12.29 32.21 10.14
C ASN A 666 -13.33 31.20 10.66
N ASP A 667 -14.24 30.73 9.80
CA ASP A 667 -15.42 29.94 10.20
C ASP A 667 -15.53 28.57 9.47
N THR A 668 -14.43 28.11 8.86
CA THR A 668 -14.35 26.80 8.19
C THR A 668 -14.22 25.65 9.17
N SER A 669 -14.67 24.46 8.77
CA SER A 669 -14.53 23.19 9.51
C SER A 669 -13.71 22.21 8.66
N PHE A 670 -12.40 22.47 8.54
CA PHE A 670 -11.46 21.62 7.79
C PHE A 670 -10.71 20.72 8.77
N TYR A 671 -11.15 19.48 8.89
CA TYR A 671 -10.74 18.58 9.97
C TYR A 671 -10.01 17.34 9.45
N GLU A 672 -8.98 16.94 10.18
CA GLU A 672 -8.27 15.67 9.99
C GLU A 672 -8.31 14.86 11.29
N TYR A 673 -8.46 13.54 11.21
CA TYR A 673 -8.46 12.65 12.37
C TYR A 673 -7.98 11.24 12.01
N ASN A 674 -7.00 10.70 12.74
CA ASN A 674 -6.55 9.30 12.61
C ASN A 674 -6.23 8.85 11.16
N ASN A 675 -5.77 9.79 10.31
CA ASN A 675 -5.34 9.49 8.95
C ASN A 675 -3.94 8.86 8.95
N TYR A 676 -3.67 7.98 7.98
CA TYR A 676 -2.41 7.25 7.83
C TYR A 676 -1.74 7.54 6.47
N GLY A 677 -0.49 7.11 6.28
CA GLY A 677 0.31 7.43 5.08
C GLY A 677 1.28 8.59 5.29
N LEU A 678 1.88 9.08 4.20
CA LEU A 678 2.94 10.11 4.24
C LEU A 678 2.40 11.54 4.28
N GLY A 679 1.25 11.80 3.65
CA GLY A 679 0.61 13.11 3.54
C GLY A 679 -0.22 13.55 4.74
N ILE A 680 -0.05 12.89 5.89
CA ILE A 680 -0.87 13.09 7.10
C ILE A 680 -0.65 14.45 7.77
N TRP A 681 -1.45 14.72 8.80
CA TRP A 681 -1.36 15.93 9.59
C TRP A 681 0.06 16.19 10.11
N ASN A 682 0.58 17.38 9.86
CA ASN A 682 1.92 17.81 10.26
C ASN A 682 1.91 19.31 10.67
N PRO A 683 2.97 19.83 11.31
CA PRO A 683 3.00 21.22 11.81
C PRO A 683 2.90 22.32 10.75
N ASN A 684 3.10 22.02 9.46
CA ASN A 684 3.01 23.00 8.38
C ASN A 684 1.58 23.21 7.86
N ARG A 685 0.59 22.46 8.38
CA ARG A 685 -0.83 22.61 8.03
C ARG A 685 -1.31 24.05 8.27
N VAL A 686 -2.12 24.56 7.34
CA VAL A 686 -2.66 25.93 7.42
C VAL A 686 -3.48 26.16 8.70
N SER A 687 -3.38 27.36 9.26
CA SER A 687 -3.93 27.71 10.59
C SER A 687 -5.46 27.74 10.72
N PHE A 688 -6.19 27.41 9.65
CA PHE A 688 -7.66 27.29 9.61
C PHE A 688 -8.14 25.84 9.43
N ALA A 689 -7.21 24.88 9.40
CA ALA A 689 -7.47 23.46 9.53
C ALA A 689 -7.15 22.98 10.96
N THR A 690 -7.70 21.84 11.38
CA THR A 690 -7.55 21.31 12.74
C THR A 690 -7.39 19.78 12.74
N ASN A 691 -6.36 19.26 13.40
CA ASN A 691 -6.34 17.86 13.85
C ASN A 691 -7.29 17.74 15.04
N VAL A 692 -8.42 17.05 14.86
CA VAL A 692 -9.49 17.03 15.87
C VAL A 692 -9.36 15.84 16.82
N THR A 693 -9.98 15.93 18.00
CA THR A 693 -10.07 14.80 18.92
C THR A 693 -11.07 13.76 18.43
N GLU A 694 -10.95 12.52 18.93
CA GLU A 694 -11.92 11.44 18.72
C GLU A 694 -13.37 11.90 19.05
N GLU A 695 -13.54 12.64 20.15
CA GLU A 695 -14.84 13.22 20.55
C GLU A 695 -15.45 14.12 19.47
N VAL A 696 -14.63 14.92 18.79
CA VAL A 696 -15.08 15.79 17.69
C VAL A 696 -15.29 14.97 16.41
N ALA A 697 -14.39 14.05 16.07
CA ALA A 697 -14.49 13.17 14.91
C ALA A 697 -15.72 12.26 14.95
N ASN A 698 -16.14 11.79 16.13
CA ASN A 698 -17.29 10.90 16.31
C ASN A 698 -18.61 11.51 15.79
N ASN A 699 -18.77 12.84 15.85
CA ASN A 699 -19.92 13.56 15.29
C ASN A 699 -20.02 13.43 13.75
N PHE A 700 -18.94 13.02 13.08
CA PHE A 700 -18.87 12.83 11.63
C PHE A 700 -18.88 11.36 11.22
N THR A 701 -19.03 10.41 12.14
CA THR A 701 -19.25 8.99 11.79
C THR A 701 -20.58 8.80 11.07
N LEU A 702 -20.71 7.77 10.23
CA LEU A 702 -21.85 7.59 9.32
C LEU A 702 -23.24 7.72 9.99
N ASN A 703 -23.41 7.13 11.19
CA ASN A 703 -24.66 7.15 11.96
C ASN A 703 -24.86 8.41 12.82
N SER A 704 -23.88 9.31 12.88
CA SER A 704 -24.00 10.66 13.49
C SER A 704 -24.06 11.76 12.43
N PHE A 705 -23.56 11.47 11.23
CA PHE A 705 -23.56 12.36 10.09
C PHE A 705 -24.91 12.37 9.38
N PHE A 706 -25.50 11.21 9.09
CA PHE A 706 -26.83 11.10 8.48
C PHE A 706 -27.94 10.95 9.53
N ASP A 707 -29.11 11.52 9.25
CA ASP A 707 -30.27 11.50 10.15
C ASP A 707 -30.88 10.08 10.24
N THR A 708 -30.71 9.28 9.17
CA THR A 708 -30.92 7.83 9.15
C THR A 708 -30.02 7.21 8.08
N THR A 709 -29.55 5.97 8.32
CA THR A 709 -28.77 5.18 7.36
C THR A 709 -29.59 4.08 6.68
N SER A 710 -30.91 4.00 6.94
CA SER A 710 -31.81 2.93 6.47
C SER A 710 -32.01 2.85 4.95
N TRP A 711 -31.61 3.88 4.21
CA TRP A 711 -31.70 3.95 2.74
C TRP A 711 -30.42 3.45 2.05
N ILE A 712 -29.31 3.32 2.79
CA ILE A 712 -28.02 2.88 2.24
C ILE A 712 -28.07 1.37 1.96
N SER A 713 -27.82 0.98 0.71
CA SER A 713 -27.67 -0.43 0.32
C SER A 713 -26.50 -1.07 1.08
N ASN A 714 -26.73 -2.24 1.69
CA ASN A 714 -25.80 -2.89 2.62
C ASN A 714 -24.64 -3.62 1.89
N VAL A 715 -23.80 -2.83 1.22
CA VAL A 715 -22.69 -3.29 0.37
C VAL A 715 -21.48 -3.70 1.20
N PRO A 716 -20.86 -4.87 0.92
CA PRO A 716 -19.55 -5.22 1.48
C PRO A 716 -18.53 -4.14 1.13
N LYS A 717 -17.98 -3.46 2.14
CA LYS A 717 -16.84 -2.57 1.95
C LYS A 717 -15.67 -3.39 1.43
N ASN A 718 -15.11 -3.00 0.30
CA ASN A 718 -13.77 -3.46 -0.06
C ASN A 718 -12.79 -2.77 0.89
N LYS A 719 -11.94 -3.56 1.55
CA LYS A 719 -10.77 -3.02 2.21
C LYS A 719 -9.88 -2.45 1.10
N LEU A 720 -9.73 -1.12 1.04
CA LEU A 720 -8.75 -0.50 0.14
C LEU A 720 -7.36 -1.09 0.44
N PRO A 721 -6.50 -1.26 -0.57
CA PRO A 721 -5.18 -1.86 -0.41
C PRO A 721 -4.30 -0.89 0.39
N SER A 722 -4.38 -1.00 1.72
CA SER A 722 -3.78 -0.05 2.65
C SER A 722 -2.33 0.22 2.29
N ILE A 723 -2.04 1.45 1.83
CA ILE A 723 -0.68 2.00 1.80
C ILE A 723 0.00 1.60 3.11
N PRO A 724 1.21 0.99 3.10
CA PRO A 724 1.87 0.53 4.30
C PRO A 724 1.90 1.62 5.36
N THR A 725 1.07 1.46 6.38
CA THR A 725 1.08 2.40 7.50
C THR A 725 2.45 2.29 8.14
N ALA A 726 3.15 3.43 8.25
CA ALA A 726 4.42 3.53 8.97
C ALA A 726 4.15 3.41 10.49
N THR A 727 3.59 2.27 10.90
CA THR A 727 3.17 2.00 12.26
C THR A 727 4.42 1.82 13.10
N THR A 728 4.80 2.90 13.78
CA THR A 728 5.89 2.95 14.75
C THR A 728 5.54 2.15 16.01
N THR A 729 5.42 0.83 15.86
CA THR A 729 5.18 -0.10 16.96
C THR A 729 6.49 -0.36 17.68
N ALA A 730 6.70 0.31 18.82
CA ALA A 730 7.94 0.21 19.57
C ALA A 730 8.24 -1.23 20.00
N THR A 731 9.37 -1.78 19.56
CA THR A 731 9.90 -3.05 20.09
C THR A 731 10.19 -2.92 21.58
N ALA A 732 9.44 -3.62 22.42
CA ALA A 732 9.77 -3.80 23.82
C ALA A 732 11.03 -4.67 23.95
N THR A 733 12.18 -4.00 24.01
CA THR A 733 13.52 -4.48 24.41
C THR A 733 13.68 -6.00 24.60
N PRO A 734 14.34 -6.71 23.65
CA PRO A 734 15.54 -7.43 24.06
C PRO A 734 16.46 -6.46 24.81
N THR A 735 17.11 -6.89 25.89
CA THR A 735 18.04 -6.02 26.65
C THR A 735 19.10 -5.46 25.67
N PRO A 736 19.26 -4.14 25.56
CA PRO A 736 19.75 -3.54 24.34
C PRO A 736 21.22 -3.88 24.08
N THR A 737 21.50 -4.34 22.85
CA THR A 737 22.84 -4.31 22.26
C THR A 737 22.74 -3.58 20.92
N ASN A 738 22.53 -2.26 21.02
CA ASN A 738 22.48 -1.27 19.94
C ASN A 738 21.62 -1.59 18.71
N ILE A 739 20.35 -1.16 18.73
CA ILE A 739 19.79 -0.55 17.52
C ILE A 739 20.58 0.73 17.26
N LEU A 740 21.07 0.93 16.04
CA LEU A 740 21.73 2.17 15.66
C LEU A 740 20.69 3.27 15.46
N SER A 741 20.39 3.99 16.55
CA SER A 741 19.93 5.37 16.38
C SER A 741 21.03 6.13 15.63
N ILE A 742 20.68 7.14 14.83
CA ILE A 742 21.68 8.02 14.22
C ILE A 742 22.33 8.99 15.25
N ASN A 743 22.09 8.77 16.55
CA ASN A 743 22.87 9.29 17.69
C ASN A 743 23.81 8.21 18.31
N THR A 744 24.03 7.09 17.62
CA THR A 744 24.87 5.97 18.02
C THR A 744 25.84 5.62 16.88
N PRO A 745 27.17 5.56 17.13
CA PRO A 745 28.14 5.16 16.11
C PRO A 745 27.87 3.74 15.60
N PRO A 746 27.91 3.52 14.26
CA PRO A 746 27.93 2.18 13.70
C PRO A 746 29.07 1.33 14.24
N VAL A 747 28.92 0.00 14.15
CA VAL A 747 29.98 -0.93 14.57
C VAL A 747 31.24 -0.65 13.74
N ASP A 748 32.39 -0.64 14.43
CA ASP A 748 33.72 -0.26 13.89
C ASP A 748 33.85 1.17 13.31
N ALA A 749 32.87 2.07 13.54
CA ALA A 749 33.00 3.48 13.17
C ALA A 749 34.00 4.24 14.08
N VAL A 750 34.83 5.09 13.47
CA VAL A 750 35.66 6.04 14.22
C VAL A 750 34.81 7.18 14.72
N VAL A 751 34.85 7.42 16.03
CA VAL A 751 33.97 8.37 16.74
C VAL A 751 34.63 9.73 16.91
N VAL A 752 33.90 10.79 16.58
CA VAL A 752 34.25 12.19 16.89
C VAL A 752 33.28 12.75 17.93
N SER A 753 33.80 13.42 18.97
CA SER A 753 32.97 14.13 19.95
C SER A 753 33.72 15.26 20.68
N GLN A 754 33.11 16.45 20.73
CA GLN A 754 33.65 17.61 21.46
C GLN A 754 33.63 17.43 22.99
N THR A 755 32.83 16.49 23.53
CA THR A 755 32.71 16.28 24.98
C THR A 755 33.77 15.35 25.57
N GLY A 756 34.69 14.83 24.75
CA GLY A 756 35.84 14.05 25.22
C GLY A 756 35.50 12.64 25.69
N MET A 757 34.55 11.96 25.03
CA MET A 757 34.20 10.58 25.34
C MET A 757 35.40 9.64 25.14
N ASN A 758 35.53 8.64 26.02
CA ASN A 758 36.69 7.75 26.03
C ASN A 758 36.79 6.95 24.72
N GLY A 759 37.93 7.07 24.03
CA GLY A 759 38.16 6.45 22.71
C GLY A 759 37.68 7.27 21.51
N SER A 760 37.07 8.45 21.71
CA SER A 760 36.69 9.36 20.62
C SER A 760 37.76 10.42 20.34
N TYR A 761 37.77 10.95 19.11
CA TYR A 761 38.58 12.11 18.72
C TYR A 761 37.84 13.42 19.01
N SER A 762 38.56 14.44 19.47
CA SER A 762 37.99 15.77 19.75
C SER A 762 37.79 16.66 18.50
N THR A 763 38.29 16.23 17.35
CA THR A 763 38.20 16.91 16.05
C THR A 763 38.00 15.90 14.94
N ILE A 764 37.31 16.31 13.87
CA ILE A 764 37.03 15.48 12.68
C ILE A 764 38.32 15.17 11.94
N GLN A 765 39.26 16.13 11.81
CA GLN A 765 40.56 15.87 11.16
C GLN A 765 41.33 14.74 11.84
N ALA A 766 41.43 14.73 13.17
CA ALA A 766 42.15 13.68 13.89
C ALA A 766 41.52 12.28 13.71
N ALA A 767 40.20 12.20 13.53
CA ALA A 767 39.53 10.95 13.15
C ALA A 767 39.88 10.54 11.71
N VAL A 768 39.90 11.48 10.76
CA VAL A 768 40.30 11.23 9.36
C VAL A 768 41.75 10.74 9.29
N ASP A 769 42.66 11.39 10.01
CA ASP A 769 44.10 11.06 10.08
C ASP A 769 44.37 9.69 10.74
N SER A 770 43.42 9.18 11.54
CA SER A 770 43.54 7.88 12.21
C SER A 770 43.23 6.68 11.32
N LEU A 771 42.60 6.89 10.16
CA LEU A 771 42.09 5.82 9.30
C LEU A 771 43.17 5.31 8.34
N PRO A 772 43.28 3.97 8.12
CA PRO A 772 44.27 3.40 7.21
C PRO A 772 43.98 3.83 5.77
N ASP A 773 45.02 4.17 4.99
CA ASP A 773 44.89 4.78 3.65
C ASP A 773 43.99 4.02 2.64
N ALA A 774 43.85 2.72 2.83
CA ALA A 774 43.11 1.81 1.96
C ALA A 774 42.12 0.94 2.76
N GLY A 775 41.05 0.51 2.10
CA GLY A 775 39.90 -0.15 2.71
C GLY A 775 38.73 0.81 2.96
N SER A 776 37.54 0.26 3.17
CA SER A 776 36.35 1.03 3.55
C SER A 776 36.40 1.35 5.05
N ALA A 777 36.01 2.56 5.43
CA ALA A 777 35.83 2.92 6.84
C ALA A 777 34.69 3.93 7.03
N VAL A 778 34.19 4.01 8.26
CA VAL A 778 33.09 4.89 8.66
C VAL A 778 33.57 5.86 9.73
N ILE A 779 33.15 7.12 9.64
CA ILE A 779 33.26 8.11 10.72
C ILE A 779 31.85 8.42 11.22
N PHE A 780 31.68 8.51 12.54
CA PHE A 780 30.47 9.02 13.17
C PHE A 780 30.80 10.27 14.00
N ILE A 781 30.04 11.34 13.80
CA ILE A 781 30.22 12.63 14.48
C ILE A 781 29.05 12.87 15.42
N TYR A 782 29.32 12.97 16.72
CA TYR A 782 28.31 13.33 17.73
C TYR A 782 27.88 14.80 17.62
N PRO A 783 26.68 15.18 18.13
CA PRO A 783 26.15 16.54 18.03
C PRO A 783 27.15 17.60 18.51
N GLY A 784 27.28 18.70 17.76
CA GLY A 784 28.27 19.74 18.06
C GLY A 784 28.55 20.70 16.90
N VAL A 785 29.30 21.76 17.20
CA VAL A 785 29.74 22.78 16.24
C VAL A 785 31.26 22.74 16.14
N TYR A 786 31.75 22.07 15.10
CA TYR A 786 33.15 21.72 14.87
C TYR A 786 33.82 22.84 14.07
N THR A 787 34.43 23.79 14.79
CA THR A 787 35.16 24.91 14.18
C THR A 787 36.56 24.47 13.73
N GLU A 788 36.66 23.81 12.58
CA GLU A 788 37.89 23.23 12.04
C GLU A 788 37.94 23.24 10.50
N MET A 789 39.10 22.87 9.93
CA MET A 789 39.38 22.86 8.49
C MET A 789 39.69 21.44 8.02
N VAL A 790 38.65 20.63 7.83
CA VAL A 790 38.77 19.19 7.51
C VAL A 790 39.27 19.00 6.07
N TYR A 791 40.29 18.17 5.90
CA TYR A 791 40.87 17.76 4.62
C TYR A 791 40.94 16.24 4.50
N ILE A 792 40.32 15.69 3.46
CA ILE A 792 40.15 14.24 3.27
C ILE A 792 40.73 13.85 1.91
N THR A 793 41.88 13.16 1.93
CA THR A 793 42.61 12.68 0.74
C THR A 793 42.67 11.15 0.62
N ARG A 794 42.10 10.41 1.58
CA ARG A 794 42.23 8.95 1.69
C ARG A 794 41.76 8.21 0.43
N THR A 795 42.55 7.23 -0.02
CA THR A 795 42.23 6.43 -1.23
C THR A 795 41.05 5.47 -1.04
N GLY A 796 40.93 4.83 0.13
CA GLY A 796 39.86 3.90 0.45
C GLY A 796 38.48 4.56 0.67
N PRO A 797 37.35 3.85 0.46
CA PRO A 797 36.01 4.38 0.67
C PRO A 797 35.78 5.00 2.06
N LEU A 798 34.89 5.99 2.13
CA LEU A 798 34.56 6.69 3.38
C LEU A 798 33.07 7.04 3.42
N THR A 799 32.38 6.62 4.47
CA THR A 799 31.08 7.20 4.88
C THR A 799 31.29 8.06 6.11
N VAL A 800 30.74 9.27 6.13
CA VAL A 800 30.71 10.17 7.29
C VAL A 800 29.27 10.41 7.68
N TYR A 801 28.88 9.96 8.87
CA TYR A 801 27.58 10.23 9.47
C TYR A 801 27.68 11.38 10.46
N GLY A 802 26.86 12.41 10.27
CA GLY A 802 26.51 13.37 11.30
C GLY A 802 25.34 12.86 12.13
N ALA A 803 25.38 13.14 13.43
CA ALA A 803 24.23 12.93 14.28
C ALA A 803 23.03 13.79 13.84
N ASN A 804 21.83 13.22 13.96
CA ASN A 804 20.56 13.85 13.60
C ASN A 804 19.52 13.54 14.68
N ASN A 805 18.62 14.49 14.95
CA ASN A 805 17.55 14.34 15.93
C ASN A 805 16.30 13.66 15.35
N ASP A 806 16.16 13.62 14.02
CA ASP A 806 15.09 12.92 13.31
C ASP A 806 15.38 11.42 13.28
N THR A 807 14.35 10.59 13.43
CA THR A 807 14.50 9.13 13.52
C THR A 807 13.91 8.41 12.31
N GLY A 808 14.73 7.59 11.65
CA GLY A 808 14.28 6.64 10.62
C GLY A 808 14.33 7.17 9.18
N THR A 809 14.77 8.41 8.94
CA THR A 809 14.87 8.99 7.60
C THR A 809 16.21 9.71 7.39
N ILE A 810 16.64 9.81 6.12
CA ILE A 810 17.59 10.83 5.69
C ILE A 810 16.80 12.14 5.59
N SER A 811 17.15 13.14 6.39
CA SER A 811 16.56 14.47 6.30
C SER A 811 17.52 15.55 6.77
N TYR A 812 17.56 16.67 6.05
CA TYR A 812 18.31 17.86 6.45
C TYR A 812 17.70 18.58 7.67
N THR A 813 16.48 18.24 8.10
CA THR A 813 15.78 19.00 9.15
C THR A 813 16.48 18.93 10.51
N GLY A 814 16.69 17.74 11.07
CA GLY A 814 17.19 17.52 12.42
C GLY A 814 18.71 17.42 12.60
N ASN A 815 19.52 17.68 11.56
CA ASN A 815 20.98 17.63 11.62
C ASN A 815 21.55 18.40 12.82
N SER A 816 22.25 17.69 13.72
CA SER A 816 22.81 18.26 14.96
C SER A 816 24.33 18.43 14.94
N VAL A 817 24.97 18.12 13.80
CA VAL A 817 26.39 18.34 13.53
C VAL A 817 26.58 19.47 12.54
N THR A 818 27.40 20.45 12.90
CA THR A 818 27.83 21.53 11.99
C THR A 818 29.35 21.63 11.96
N ILE A 819 29.96 21.45 10.78
CA ILE A 819 31.37 21.79 10.54
C ILE A 819 31.44 23.24 10.09
N THR A 820 32.32 24.08 10.66
CA THR A 820 32.29 25.51 10.38
C THR A 820 33.63 26.24 10.44
N ASN A 821 33.71 27.38 9.73
CA ASN A 821 34.78 28.35 9.85
C ASN A 821 34.27 29.77 9.52
N ASN A 822 35.18 30.74 9.46
CA ASN A 822 34.93 32.06 8.90
C ASN A 822 36.18 32.51 8.13
N VAL A 823 36.33 32.03 6.89
CA VAL A 823 37.54 32.20 6.08
C VAL A 823 37.18 32.62 4.67
N SER A 824 37.76 33.72 4.18
CA SER A 824 37.60 34.14 2.79
C SER A 824 38.68 33.54 1.90
N ALA A 825 38.33 33.20 0.66
CA ALA A 825 39.30 32.69 -0.33
C ALA A 825 40.46 33.67 -0.56
N VAL A 826 40.20 34.97 -0.48
CA VAL A 826 41.23 36.03 -0.62
C VAL A 826 42.26 35.98 0.52
N ALA A 827 41.85 35.63 1.76
CA ALA A 827 42.77 35.55 2.91
C ALA A 827 43.72 34.35 2.85
N VAL A 828 43.32 33.26 2.19
CA VAL A 828 44.10 32.02 2.01
C VAL A 828 44.66 31.83 0.60
N GLY A 829 44.30 32.70 -0.35
CA GLY A 829 44.78 32.73 -1.73
C GLY A 829 44.12 31.74 -2.70
N HIS A 830 43.09 31.00 -2.28
CA HIS A 830 42.40 30.00 -3.13
C HIS A 830 41.03 29.59 -2.56
N ASP A 831 40.06 29.32 -3.44
CA ASP A 831 38.67 29.01 -3.06
C ASP A 831 38.58 27.72 -2.24
N ASP A 832 39.17 26.63 -2.73
CA ASP A 832 39.30 25.37 -1.97
C ASP A 832 39.80 25.58 -0.54
N LEU A 833 40.87 26.36 -0.36
CA LEU A 833 41.51 26.57 0.94
C LEU A 833 40.62 27.34 1.94
N SER A 834 39.51 27.94 1.47
CA SER A 834 38.53 28.59 2.34
C SER A 834 37.48 27.64 2.92
N ALA A 835 37.36 26.40 2.41
CA ALA A 835 36.32 25.48 2.85
C ALA A 835 36.64 24.79 4.19
N PRO A 836 35.69 24.77 5.16
CA PRO A 836 35.81 23.97 6.38
C PRO A 836 35.70 22.45 6.14
N LEU A 837 35.14 22.02 5.00
CA LEU A 837 35.21 20.62 4.54
C LEU A 837 35.76 20.52 3.11
N ARG A 838 36.89 19.84 2.94
CA ARG A 838 37.61 19.68 1.67
C ARG A 838 37.84 18.20 1.39
N VAL A 839 37.16 17.67 0.37
CA VAL A 839 37.13 16.23 0.06
C VAL A 839 37.80 16.00 -1.30
N HIS A 840 39.08 15.61 -1.26
CA HIS A 840 39.94 15.34 -2.42
C HIS A 840 40.12 13.83 -2.60
N LYS A 841 39.01 13.10 -2.67
CA LYS A 841 39.00 11.64 -2.81
C LYS A 841 37.72 11.11 -3.46
N SER A 842 37.80 9.90 -4.03
CA SER A 842 36.69 9.23 -4.72
C SER A 842 36.02 8.17 -3.83
N ASN A 843 34.76 7.81 -4.11
CA ASN A 843 33.92 6.93 -3.27
C ASN A 843 33.78 7.51 -1.84
N PHE A 844 33.06 8.63 -1.74
CA PHE A 844 32.80 9.35 -0.48
C PHE A 844 31.30 9.55 -0.28
N THR A 845 30.84 9.36 0.94
CA THR A 845 29.45 9.57 1.33
C THR A 845 29.38 10.46 2.56
N LEU A 846 28.57 11.52 2.50
CA LEU A 846 28.23 12.38 3.63
C LEU A 846 26.74 12.24 3.94
N VAL A 847 26.39 11.99 5.20
CA VAL A 847 25.00 11.82 5.64
C VAL A 847 24.73 12.73 6.83
N ASN A 848 23.65 13.52 6.77
CA ASN A 848 23.11 14.31 7.88
C ASN A 848 24.11 15.29 8.56
N VAL A 849 24.99 15.92 7.76
CA VAL A 849 25.95 16.94 8.24
C VAL A 849 25.61 18.31 7.69
N ASN A 850 25.66 19.33 8.55
CA ASN A 850 25.70 20.73 8.15
C ASN A 850 27.16 21.17 7.93
N VAL A 851 27.43 21.97 6.91
CA VAL A 851 28.72 22.63 6.72
C VAL A 851 28.50 24.11 6.42
N GLN A 852 29.17 24.99 7.17
CA GLN A 852 28.97 26.44 7.10
C GLN A 852 30.28 27.23 7.07
N ASN A 853 30.51 28.01 6.01
CA ASN A 853 31.47 29.11 6.06
C ASN A 853 30.74 30.41 6.37
N GLN A 854 31.10 31.05 7.48
CA GLN A 854 30.45 32.25 8.00
C GLN A 854 30.93 33.54 7.29
N PHE A 855 31.87 33.44 6.34
CA PHE A 855 32.35 34.61 5.61
C PHE A 855 31.30 35.10 4.60
N ASN A 856 30.71 36.28 4.87
CA ASN A 856 29.51 36.77 4.19
C ASN A 856 29.70 38.07 3.39
N THR A 857 30.94 38.43 3.03
CA THR A 857 31.26 39.66 2.28
C THR A 857 32.03 39.43 0.97
N GLY A 858 32.06 38.18 0.50
CA GLY A 858 32.71 37.73 -0.73
C GLY A 858 32.88 36.21 -0.73
N ILE A 859 33.78 35.69 -1.57
CA ILE A 859 34.06 34.25 -1.70
C ILE A 859 34.45 33.62 -0.36
N GLY A 860 33.70 32.60 0.04
CA GLY A 860 33.99 31.75 1.19
C GLY A 860 33.26 30.41 1.01
N VAL A 861 33.96 29.41 0.49
CA VAL A 861 33.39 28.09 0.16
C VAL A 861 32.99 27.37 1.46
N ALA A 862 31.89 26.62 1.46
CA ALA A 862 31.51 25.73 2.56
C ALA A 862 32.04 24.31 2.36
N VAL A 863 31.89 23.76 1.15
CA VAL A 863 32.40 22.41 0.81
C VAL A 863 33.08 22.39 -0.55
N SER A 864 34.21 21.69 -0.66
CA SER A 864 34.86 21.40 -1.94
C SER A 864 34.97 19.89 -2.21
N TYR A 865 34.60 19.50 -3.44
CA TYR A 865 34.54 18.11 -3.91
C TYR A 865 35.43 17.89 -5.15
N TYR A 866 36.49 17.12 -4.96
CA TYR A 866 37.48 16.73 -5.96
C TYR A 866 37.61 15.19 -5.99
N GLY A 867 36.69 14.50 -6.67
CA GLY A 867 36.71 13.04 -6.78
C GLY A 867 35.46 12.45 -7.43
N ASP A 868 35.58 11.24 -7.98
CA ASP A 868 34.45 10.51 -8.58
C ASP A 868 33.62 9.79 -7.50
N ARG A 869 32.31 9.66 -7.72
CA ARG A 869 31.37 8.93 -6.85
C ARG A 869 31.31 9.54 -5.45
N ILE A 870 30.77 10.75 -5.40
CA ILE A 870 30.56 11.51 -4.17
C ILE A 870 29.06 11.66 -3.96
N GLY A 871 28.52 11.12 -2.88
CA GLY A 871 27.10 11.20 -2.53
C GLY A 871 26.87 12.00 -1.25
N THR A 872 25.90 12.92 -1.25
CA THR A 872 25.50 13.68 -0.05
C THR A 872 24.01 13.55 0.20
N TYR A 873 23.65 13.19 1.43
CA TYR A 873 22.31 12.77 1.81
C TYR A 873 21.90 13.54 3.07
N GLY A 874 20.74 14.21 3.06
CA GLY A 874 20.28 14.92 4.27
C GLY A 874 21.19 16.09 4.68
N CYS A 875 22.00 16.62 3.77
CA CYS A 875 23.06 17.58 4.14
C CYS A 875 22.59 19.03 4.04
N LYS A 876 23.24 19.94 4.78
CA LYS A 876 23.01 21.38 4.68
C LYS A 876 24.31 22.11 4.37
N PHE A 877 24.37 22.91 3.30
CA PHE A 877 25.57 23.68 2.95
C PHE A 877 25.27 25.18 2.95
N TYR A 878 26.02 25.94 3.74
CA TYR A 878 25.77 27.35 4.03
C TYR A 878 27.00 28.23 3.77
N ALA A 879 26.88 29.22 2.90
CA ALA A 879 27.81 30.35 2.82
C ALA A 879 27.13 31.53 2.08
N TYR A 880 27.92 32.49 1.59
CA TYR A 880 27.41 33.65 0.85
C TYR A 880 27.73 33.59 -0.64
N GLN A 881 29.01 33.54 -0.99
CA GLN A 881 29.46 33.39 -2.35
C GLN A 881 30.27 32.10 -2.46
N ASP A 882 30.03 31.35 -3.54
CA ASP A 882 30.74 30.13 -3.93
C ASP A 882 30.56 28.98 -2.89
N THR A 883 29.37 28.82 -2.30
CA THR A 883 29.07 27.85 -1.22
C THR A 883 29.55 26.42 -1.49
N LEU A 884 29.28 25.87 -2.67
CA LEU A 884 29.51 24.48 -3.02
C LEU A 884 30.37 24.34 -4.27
N LEU A 885 31.62 23.89 -4.10
CA LEU A 885 32.57 23.64 -5.20
C LEU A 885 32.51 22.16 -5.65
N THR A 886 31.76 21.89 -6.71
CA THR A 886 31.68 20.59 -7.39
C THR A 886 32.72 20.51 -8.52
N GLN A 887 34.00 20.27 -8.20
CA GLN A 887 35.08 20.55 -9.16
C GLN A 887 35.37 19.42 -10.17
N THR A 888 35.38 18.16 -9.76
CA THR A 888 35.69 17.00 -10.64
C THR A 888 34.97 15.73 -10.19
N GLY A 889 34.44 14.93 -11.14
CA GLY A 889 33.85 13.60 -10.89
C GLY A 889 32.32 13.56 -10.91
N GLN A 890 31.71 12.40 -10.66
CA GLN A 890 30.26 12.24 -10.55
C GLN A 890 29.79 12.48 -9.11
N HIS A 891 28.93 13.50 -8.90
CA HIS A 891 28.45 13.96 -7.59
C HIS A 891 26.92 13.87 -7.53
N TYR A 892 26.36 13.27 -6.49
CA TYR A 892 24.90 13.11 -6.29
C TYR A 892 24.46 13.74 -4.97
N PHE A 893 23.42 14.56 -5.02
CA PHE A 893 22.85 15.30 -3.89
C PHE A 893 21.39 14.91 -3.73
N PHE A 894 21.00 14.39 -2.57
CA PHE A 894 19.64 13.93 -2.28
C PHE A 894 19.11 14.48 -0.95
N ASN A 895 17.83 14.86 -0.93
CA ASN A 895 17.11 15.42 0.21
C ASN A 895 18.00 16.38 1.03
N SER A 896 18.48 17.45 0.39
CA SER A 896 19.51 18.34 0.95
C SER A 896 19.12 19.81 0.78
N TYR A 897 19.79 20.70 1.53
CA TYR A 897 19.53 22.14 1.53
C TYR A 897 20.82 22.91 1.25
N ILE A 898 20.84 23.76 0.23
CA ILE A 898 22.02 24.50 -0.20
C ILE A 898 21.68 25.99 -0.23
N GLU A 899 22.43 26.81 0.52
CA GLU A 899 22.15 28.23 0.68
C GLU A 899 23.31 29.13 0.22
N GLY A 900 22.97 30.23 -0.45
CA GLY A 900 23.93 31.26 -0.81
C GLY A 900 23.30 32.47 -1.52
N ALA A 901 24.16 33.24 -2.21
CA ALA A 901 23.79 34.45 -2.91
C ALA A 901 24.41 34.51 -4.32
N VAL A 902 25.72 34.34 -4.43
CA VAL A 902 26.46 34.51 -5.69
C VAL A 902 27.17 33.20 -6.02
N ASP A 903 26.92 32.71 -7.24
CA ASP A 903 27.59 31.54 -7.84
C ASP A 903 27.62 30.32 -6.91
N PHE A 904 26.58 30.14 -6.09
CA PHE A 904 26.71 29.33 -4.87
C PHE A 904 26.80 27.81 -5.11
N ILE A 905 26.53 27.35 -6.33
CA ILE A 905 26.91 26.03 -6.86
C ILE A 905 27.80 26.24 -8.09
N PHE A 906 29.10 25.96 -7.95
CA PHE A 906 30.11 26.21 -8.98
C PHE A 906 31.16 25.09 -9.05
N GLY A 907 32.02 25.17 -10.07
CA GLY A 907 32.97 24.12 -10.44
C GLY A 907 32.98 23.86 -11.94
N GLN A 908 33.94 23.06 -12.40
CA GLN A 908 34.29 23.00 -13.83
C GLN A 908 34.02 21.64 -14.51
N TYR A 909 34.48 20.53 -13.93
CA TYR A 909 34.55 19.22 -14.60
C TYR A 909 33.64 18.14 -13.99
N SER A 910 32.80 18.49 -13.02
CA SER A 910 31.90 17.53 -12.37
C SER A 910 30.64 17.28 -13.20
N LYS A 911 30.12 16.06 -13.12
CA LYS A 911 28.74 15.72 -13.44
C LYS A 911 27.99 15.75 -12.10
N ALA A 912 27.25 16.82 -11.81
CA ALA A 912 26.52 16.93 -10.55
C ALA A 912 25.01 16.79 -10.79
N PHE A 913 24.36 15.90 -10.05
CA PHE A 913 22.91 15.69 -10.10
C PHE A 913 22.31 15.98 -8.72
N PHE A 914 21.33 16.86 -8.68
CA PHE A 914 20.60 17.27 -7.48
C PHE A 914 19.16 16.76 -7.59
N GLN A 915 18.70 16.06 -6.56
CA GLN A 915 17.39 15.42 -6.45
C GLN A 915 16.74 15.84 -5.14
N SER A 916 15.45 16.22 -5.16
CA SER A 916 14.68 16.55 -3.95
C SER A 916 15.40 17.59 -3.06
N THR A 917 16.00 18.62 -3.68
CA THR A 917 16.98 19.51 -3.03
C THR A 917 16.52 20.97 -3.04
N ILE A 918 16.58 21.62 -1.88
CA ILE A 918 16.24 23.04 -1.73
C ILE A 918 17.46 23.92 -2.04
N LEU A 919 17.25 24.92 -2.88
CA LEU A 919 18.22 25.89 -3.38
C LEU A 919 17.82 27.28 -2.85
N SER A 920 18.33 27.63 -1.67
CA SER A 920 17.86 28.77 -0.88
C SER A 920 18.71 30.02 -1.10
N SER A 921 18.09 31.13 -1.47
CA SER A 921 18.79 32.36 -1.82
C SER A 921 18.65 33.41 -0.72
N ILE A 922 19.74 33.72 0.00
CA ILE A 922 19.80 34.78 1.02
C ILE A 922 19.97 36.19 0.42
N ARG A 923 20.26 36.30 -0.88
CA ARG A 923 20.40 37.57 -1.59
C ARG A 923 20.16 37.41 -3.08
N TYR A 924 19.93 38.54 -3.75
CA TYR A 924 20.02 38.62 -5.21
C TYR A 924 21.39 38.14 -5.72
N GLY A 925 21.40 37.47 -6.88
CA GLY A 925 22.59 36.85 -7.44
C GLY A 925 22.27 35.60 -8.25
N TYR A 926 23.08 34.55 -8.13
CA TYR A 926 23.11 33.42 -9.07
C TYR A 926 23.20 32.09 -8.32
N ILE A 927 22.32 31.14 -8.63
CA ILE A 927 22.38 29.78 -8.05
C ILE A 927 23.59 29.03 -8.61
N THR A 928 23.77 29.02 -9.93
CA THR A 928 24.84 28.25 -10.59
C THR A 928 25.87 29.08 -11.37
N ALA A 929 27.13 28.63 -11.33
CA ALA A 929 28.22 29.12 -12.16
C ALA A 929 29.02 27.95 -12.75
N ASN A 930 28.38 27.18 -13.64
CA ASN A 930 29.02 26.03 -14.28
C ASN A 930 30.20 26.44 -15.18
N GLY A 931 31.36 25.83 -14.94
CA GLY A 931 32.64 26.16 -15.56
C GLY A 931 33.04 25.31 -16.76
N ARG A 932 32.13 24.52 -17.34
CA ARG A 932 32.44 23.64 -18.48
C ARG A 932 33.05 24.42 -19.65
N ASN A 933 34.23 23.98 -20.12
CA ASN A 933 35.08 24.80 -21.00
C ASN A 933 35.26 24.25 -22.43
N SER A 934 34.72 23.07 -22.75
CA SER A 934 34.70 22.53 -24.12
C SER A 934 33.48 21.65 -24.39
N SER A 935 33.21 21.31 -25.65
CA SER A 935 32.14 20.37 -26.02
C SER A 935 32.42 18.94 -25.56
N THR A 936 33.68 18.53 -25.50
CA THR A 936 34.15 17.19 -25.05
C THR A 936 34.31 17.06 -23.53
N ASP A 937 34.21 18.17 -22.80
CA ASP A 937 34.18 18.18 -21.34
C ASP A 937 32.85 17.58 -20.87
N PRO A 938 32.85 16.50 -20.06
CA PRO A 938 31.63 15.81 -19.66
C PRO A 938 30.87 16.53 -18.55
N GLY A 939 31.39 17.64 -18.00
CA GLY A 939 30.78 18.33 -16.87
C GLY A 939 29.37 18.90 -17.13
N GLY A 940 28.69 19.30 -16.06
CA GLY A 940 27.36 19.90 -16.12
C GLY A 940 26.54 19.61 -14.86
N TYR A 941 25.50 20.40 -14.65
CA TYR A 941 24.58 20.26 -13.52
C TYR A 941 23.17 19.90 -13.98
N VAL A 942 22.52 18.99 -13.27
CA VAL A 942 21.10 18.67 -13.42
C VAL A 942 20.42 18.84 -12.06
N PHE A 943 19.37 19.64 -12.03
CA PHE A 943 18.47 19.78 -10.89
C PHE A 943 17.14 19.15 -11.30
N ASN A 944 16.79 18.02 -10.69
CA ASN A 944 15.51 17.35 -10.86
C ASN A 944 14.74 17.45 -9.55
N ASP A 945 13.44 17.76 -9.59
CA ASP A 945 12.60 17.82 -8.37
C ASP A 945 13.27 18.69 -7.29
N CYS A 946 13.64 19.93 -7.64
CA CYS A 946 14.31 20.86 -6.73
C CYS A 946 13.43 22.08 -6.45
N GLU A 947 13.61 22.72 -5.29
CA GLU A 947 12.86 23.92 -4.90
C GLU A 947 13.79 25.13 -4.86
N ALA A 948 13.62 26.10 -5.76
CA ALA A 948 14.43 27.32 -5.80
C ALA A 948 13.73 28.48 -5.09
N ILE A 949 14.17 28.78 -3.86
CA ILE A 949 13.47 29.65 -2.91
C ILE A 949 14.25 30.91 -2.52
N VAL A 950 13.54 31.89 -1.97
CA VAL A 950 14.14 32.94 -1.14
C VAL A 950 14.27 32.41 0.28
N SER A 951 15.46 32.55 0.89
CA SER A 951 15.69 32.15 2.28
C SER A 951 14.87 32.99 3.27
N PRO A 952 14.39 32.44 4.41
CA PRO A 952 13.72 33.23 5.45
C PRO A 952 14.56 34.40 5.98
N ASP A 953 15.89 34.27 5.99
CA ASP A 953 16.84 35.30 6.43
C ASP A 953 17.34 36.21 5.27
N ALA A 954 16.72 36.12 4.08
CA ALA A 954 17.16 36.86 2.91
C ALA A 954 16.96 38.38 3.02
N VAL A 955 17.84 39.14 2.38
CA VAL A 955 17.69 40.60 2.33
C VAL A 955 16.48 41.02 1.48
N ASN A 956 15.83 42.12 1.87
CA ASN A 956 14.74 42.72 1.09
C ASN A 956 15.22 43.06 -0.34
N GLY A 957 14.39 42.76 -1.34
CA GLY A 957 14.72 42.86 -2.76
C GLY A 957 15.36 41.60 -3.38
N THR A 958 15.39 40.46 -2.66
CA THR A 958 15.87 39.18 -3.23
C THR A 958 14.83 38.52 -4.16
N VAL A 959 13.54 38.60 -3.83
CA VAL A 959 12.42 38.18 -4.70
C VAL A 959 12.55 38.81 -6.09
N GLY A 960 12.39 38.01 -7.14
CA GLY A 960 12.52 38.41 -8.55
C GLY A 960 13.92 38.80 -9.00
N ASN A 961 14.96 38.59 -8.18
CA ASN A 961 16.33 39.04 -8.43
C ASN A 961 17.39 37.93 -8.23
N VAL A 962 16.96 36.67 -8.12
CA VAL A 962 17.81 35.48 -8.21
C VAL A 962 17.80 34.98 -9.66
N TYR A 963 18.93 34.47 -10.16
CA TYR A 963 19.02 33.82 -11.47
C TYR A 963 19.45 32.35 -11.29
N LEU A 964 18.90 31.47 -12.14
CA LEU A 964 19.24 30.05 -12.22
C LEU A 964 20.75 29.83 -12.46
N GLY A 965 21.39 30.72 -13.22
CA GLY A 965 22.84 30.76 -13.31
C GLY A 965 23.43 31.76 -14.29
N ARG A 966 24.76 31.75 -14.38
CA ARG A 966 25.56 32.50 -15.35
C ARG A 966 26.78 31.70 -15.86
N PRO A 967 27.23 31.89 -17.12
CA PRO A 967 28.16 30.98 -17.75
C PRO A 967 29.62 31.34 -17.45
N TRP A 968 30.17 30.77 -16.38
CA TRP A 968 31.58 31.00 -15.99
C TRP A 968 32.57 30.66 -17.12
N ARG A 969 32.24 29.70 -17.99
CA ARG A 969 33.02 29.32 -19.17
C ARG A 969 32.14 29.05 -20.41
N PRO A 970 32.70 29.03 -21.64
CA PRO A 970 31.90 29.14 -22.86
C PRO A 970 31.00 27.95 -23.22
N TYR A 971 31.11 26.82 -22.51
CA TYR A 971 30.32 25.60 -22.74
C TYR A 971 29.49 25.21 -21.50
N ALA A 972 29.23 26.18 -20.60
CA ALA A 972 28.49 25.99 -19.36
C ALA A 972 27.17 25.23 -19.57
N ARG A 973 26.95 24.18 -18.80
CA ARG A 973 25.79 23.27 -18.94
C ARG A 973 25.05 23.11 -17.61
N VAL A 974 23.79 23.53 -17.59
CA VAL A 974 22.90 23.45 -16.43
C VAL A 974 21.48 23.16 -16.92
N VAL A 975 20.83 22.17 -16.32
CA VAL A 975 19.44 21.79 -16.60
C VAL A 975 18.64 21.87 -15.30
N TYR A 976 17.50 22.56 -15.34
CA TYR A 976 16.47 22.49 -14.30
C TYR A 976 15.26 21.75 -14.87
N MET A 977 14.82 20.69 -14.20
CA MET A 977 13.67 19.92 -14.64
C MET A 977 12.78 19.46 -13.49
N ASN A 978 11.46 19.35 -13.76
CA ASN A 978 10.44 18.97 -12.77
C ASN A 978 10.52 19.76 -11.45
N SER A 979 11.03 21.00 -11.46
CA SER A 979 11.41 21.75 -10.26
C SER A 979 10.47 22.94 -10.00
N ASP A 980 10.24 23.27 -8.73
CA ASP A 980 9.58 24.53 -8.35
C ASP A 980 10.59 25.68 -8.46
N LEU A 981 10.32 26.60 -9.37
CA LEU A 981 11.01 27.86 -9.51
C LEU A 981 10.08 28.94 -8.96
N THR A 982 10.24 29.28 -7.68
CA THR A 982 9.39 30.26 -6.98
C THR A 982 9.58 31.69 -7.51
N ASP A 983 8.85 32.67 -6.96
CA ASP A 983 9.03 34.09 -7.30
C ASP A 983 10.40 34.67 -6.85
N ALA A 984 11.29 33.86 -6.26
CA ALA A 984 12.72 34.13 -6.18
C ALA A 984 13.34 34.46 -7.56
N ILE A 985 12.98 33.69 -8.58
CA ILE A 985 13.66 33.69 -9.88
C ILE A 985 13.23 34.91 -10.73
N ASN A 986 14.23 35.64 -11.23
CA ASN A 986 14.05 36.74 -12.15
C ASN A 986 13.41 36.25 -13.46
N PRO A 987 12.48 37.00 -14.10
CA PRO A 987 11.80 36.55 -15.32
C PRO A 987 12.74 36.13 -16.46
N ALA A 988 13.92 36.75 -16.56
CA ALA A 988 14.96 36.41 -17.55
C ALA A 988 15.59 35.01 -17.34
N GLY A 989 15.47 34.43 -16.13
CA GLY A 989 15.95 33.11 -15.72
C GLY A 989 17.45 33.04 -15.53
N TRP A 990 18.21 33.43 -16.55
CA TRP A 990 19.67 33.27 -16.64
C TRP A 990 20.33 34.62 -16.94
N HIS A 991 21.63 34.75 -16.64
CA HIS A 991 22.36 36.01 -16.76
C HIS A 991 23.67 35.84 -17.55
N GLU A 992 24.06 36.87 -18.31
CA GLU A 992 25.35 36.92 -18.99
C GLU A 992 26.52 36.95 -17.99
N TRP A 993 27.65 36.31 -18.28
CA TRP A 993 28.83 36.40 -17.40
C TRP A 993 29.46 37.80 -17.41
N SER A 994 29.40 38.47 -18.56
CA SER A 994 29.86 39.85 -18.74
C SER A 994 29.09 40.46 -19.91
N THR A 995 28.68 41.72 -19.79
CA THR A 995 27.75 42.37 -20.72
C THR A 995 28.21 42.29 -22.18
N GLY A 996 27.37 41.70 -23.03
CA GLY A 996 27.64 41.50 -24.46
C GLY A 996 28.54 40.31 -24.80
N VAL A 997 28.92 39.47 -23.83
CA VAL A 997 29.70 38.25 -24.04
C VAL A 997 28.77 37.04 -24.06
N TYR A 998 28.17 36.78 -25.22
CA TYR A 998 27.37 35.58 -25.48
C TYR A 998 28.27 34.38 -25.76
N PRO A 999 28.21 33.31 -24.95
CA PRO A 999 28.90 32.06 -25.25
C PRO A 999 27.96 31.18 -26.07
N ASN A 1000 28.17 31.12 -27.39
CA ASN A 1000 27.34 30.41 -28.38
C ASN A 1000 27.22 28.87 -28.20
N TYR A 1001 27.68 28.33 -27.07
CA TYR A 1001 27.75 26.90 -26.78
C TYR A 1001 27.28 26.54 -25.35
N THR A 1002 26.59 27.46 -24.66
CA THR A 1002 25.89 27.15 -23.40
C THR A 1002 24.76 26.15 -23.62
N THR A 1003 24.47 25.37 -22.58
CA THR A 1003 23.34 24.43 -22.55
C THR A 1003 22.54 24.74 -21.29
N TYR A 1004 21.63 25.71 -21.40
CA TYR A 1004 20.77 26.19 -20.31
C TYR A 1004 19.33 25.81 -20.59
N TYR A 1005 18.91 24.73 -19.97
CA TYR A 1005 17.66 24.04 -20.28
C TYR A 1005 16.71 24.05 -19.09
N GLU A 1006 15.44 24.25 -19.42
CA GLU A 1006 14.32 24.13 -18.49
C GLU A 1006 13.31 23.12 -19.06
N TYR A 1007 12.77 22.23 -18.21
CA TYR A 1007 11.78 21.23 -18.63
C TYR A 1007 10.77 20.93 -17.52
N ASN A 1008 9.47 21.08 -17.80
CA ASN A 1008 8.39 20.79 -16.83
C ASN A 1008 8.58 21.46 -15.44
N ASN A 1009 9.26 22.62 -15.40
CA ASN A 1009 9.40 23.42 -14.19
C ASN A 1009 8.11 24.21 -13.92
N TYR A 1010 7.72 24.30 -12.66
CA TYR A 1010 6.53 25.01 -12.20
C TYR A 1010 6.93 26.11 -11.20
N GLY A 1011 5.95 26.73 -10.53
CA GLY A 1011 6.19 27.91 -9.69
C GLY A 1011 6.16 29.23 -10.47
N ALA A 1012 6.16 30.35 -9.74
CA ALA A 1012 5.93 31.69 -10.31
C ALA A 1012 7.12 32.27 -11.12
N GLY A 1013 8.33 31.75 -10.90
CA GLY A 1013 9.55 32.08 -11.61
C GLY A 1013 9.90 31.13 -12.76
N SER A 1014 9.03 30.15 -13.07
CA SER A 1014 9.17 29.17 -14.16
C SER A 1014 9.25 29.80 -15.57
N TRP A 1015 9.43 28.95 -16.58
CA TRP A 1015 9.66 29.39 -17.96
C TRP A 1015 8.55 30.28 -18.49
N ASN A 1016 8.93 31.44 -19.03
CA ASN A 1016 8.02 32.42 -19.60
C ASN A 1016 8.70 33.20 -20.74
N SER A 1017 7.92 34.01 -21.48
CA SER A 1017 8.39 34.71 -22.68
C SER A 1017 9.45 35.81 -22.44
N ASN A 1018 9.85 36.08 -21.20
CA ASN A 1018 10.89 37.05 -20.87
C ASN A 1018 12.28 36.40 -20.67
N ARG A 1019 12.39 35.07 -20.78
CA ARG A 1019 13.64 34.33 -20.68
C ARG A 1019 14.67 34.80 -21.72
N VAL A 1020 15.94 34.78 -21.34
CA VAL A 1020 17.04 35.15 -22.26
C VAL A 1020 17.12 34.19 -23.45
N SER A 1021 17.46 34.73 -24.63
CA SER A 1021 17.46 34.00 -25.91
C SER A 1021 18.56 32.94 -26.09
N PHE A 1022 19.38 32.70 -25.06
CA PHE A 1022 20.41 31.65 -25.01
C PHE A 1022 20.07 30.53 -24.00
N ALA A 1023 18.87 30.55 -23.44
CA ALA A 1023 18.25 29.42 -22.73
C ALA A 1023 17.10 28.83 -23.58
N GLU A 1024 16.70 27.59 -23.28
CA GLU A 1024 15.70 26.85 -24.06
C GLU A 1024 14.74 26.07 -23.14
N ASN A 1025 13.44 26.16 -23.41
CA ASN A 1025 12.44 25.23 -22.86
C ASN A 1025 12.42 24.00 -23.77
N ILE A 1026 12.97 22.90 -23.29
CA ILE A 1026 13.26 21.73 -24.11
C ILE A 1026 12.07 20.76 -24.17
N THR A 1027 12.10 19.83 -25.13
CA THR A 1027 11.14 18.73 -25.19
C THR A 1027 11.51 17.60 -24.23
N GLU A 1028 10.54 16.74 -23.92
CA GLU A 1028 10.74 15.50 -23.17
C GLU A 1028 11.85 14.60 -23.77
N GLU A 1029 11.92 14.50 -25.10
CA GLU A 1029 12.96 13.76 -25.83
C GLU A 1029 14.38 14.28 -25.54
N ILE A 1030 14.54 15.60 -25.38
CA ILE A 1030 15.83 16.20 -25.00
C ILE A 1030 16.06 16.00 -23.50
N ALA A 1031 15.03 16.21 -22.66
CA ALA A 1031 15.11 16.08 -21.21
C ALA A 1031 15.45 14.65 -20.75
N ALA A 1032 15.02 13.63 -21.49
CA ALA A 1032 15.34 12.23 -21.25
C ALA A 1032 16.86 11.95 -21.20
N ASN A 1033 17.69 12.72 -21.90
CA ASN A 1033 19.16 12.61 -21.88
C ASN A 1033 19.78 13.10 -20.56
N PHE A 1034 18.98 13.69 -19.67
CA PHE A 1034 19.40 14.26 -18.39
C PHE A 1034 18.75 13.56 -17.18
N THR A 1035 17.96 12.49 -17.38
CA THR A 1035 17.51 11.62 -16.28
C THR A 1035 18.70 10.93 -15.61
N LEU A 1036 18.56 10.49 -14.35
CA LEU A 1036 19.67 9.98 -13.53
C LEU A 1036 20.49 8.88 -14.22
N ASP A 1037 19.82 7.89 -14.82
CA ASP A 1037 20.44 6.76 -15.52
C ASP A 1037 21.10 7.09 -16.87
N ASN A 1038 20.66 8.17 -17.54
CA ASN A 1038 21.27 8.66 -18.78
C ASN A 1038 22.34 9.72 -18.51
N PHE A 1039 22.22 10.44 -17.40
CA PHE A 1039 23.18 11.45 -16.99
C PHE A 1039 24.43 10.83 -16.39
N PHE A 1040 24.33 9.77 -15.57
CA PHE A 1040 25.50 9.04 -15.05
C PHE A 1040 25.84 7.79 -15.86
N ASP A 1041 27.13 7.43 -15.89
CA ASP A 1041 27.62 6.26 -16.64
C ASP A 1041 27.26 4.94 -15.92
N SER A 1042 26.91 5.04 -14.62
CA SER A 1042 26.30 4.01 -13.79
C SER A 1042 25.80 4.67 -12.50
N ILE A 1043 24.66 4.24 -11.97
CA ILE A 1043 24.14 4.68 -10.66
C ILE A 1043 24.56 3.76 -9.49
N SER A 1044 25.23 2.62 -9.75
CA SER A 1044 25.52 1.56 -8.76
C SER A 1044 26.47 1.93 -7.60
N TRP A 1045 26.95 3.17 -7.55
CA TRP A 1045 27.75 3.75 -6.47
C TRP A 1045 26.97 4.74 -5.60
N ILE A 1046 25.79 5.18 -6.05
CA ILE A 1046 24.86 5.97 -5.26
C ILE A 1046 24.44 5.10 -4.08
N TYR A 1047 24.47 5.66 -2.88
CA TYR A 1047 24.12 4.95 -1.66
C TYR A 1047 22.66 4.53 -1.71
N ASP A 1048 22.43 3.22 -1.62
CA ASP A 1048 21.12 2.61 -1.52
C ASP A 1048 20.46 3.06 -0.21
N LEU A 1049 19.27 3.66 -0.32
CA LEU A 1049 18.55 4.30 0.78
C LEU A 1049 17.93 3.25 1.72
N ASP A 1050 17.56 2.07 1.19
CA ASP A 1050 17.02 0.95 1.98
C ASP A 1050 18.11 0.29 2.85
N LEU A 1051 19.38 0.48 2.48
CA LEU A 1051 20.55 -0.06 3.17
C LEU A 1051 21.07 0.79 4.35
N ILE A 1052 20.45 1.95 4.64
CA ILE A 1052 20.85 2.82 5.76
C ILE A 1052 20.16 2.45 7.08
N VAL A 1053 19.05 1.72 7.04
CA VAL A 1053 18.32 1.25 8.24
C VAL A 1053 18.89 -0.08 8.78
N THR A 1054 19.77 -0.75 8.04
CA THR A 1054 20.13 -2.17 8.22
C THR A 1054 21.62 -2.46 8.40
N LYS A 1055 22.44 -1.47 8.81
CA LYS A 1055 23.90 -1.60 8.97
C LYS A 1055 24.49 -0.84 10.15
#